data_AF-A0A951TM49-F1
#
_entry.id   AF-A0A951TM49-F1
#
_cell.length_a   1.000
_cell.length_b   1.000
_cell.length_c   1.000
_cell.angle_alpha   90.00
_cell.angle_beta   90.00
_cell.angle_gamma   90.00
#
_symmetry.space_group_name_H-M   'P 1'
#
loop_
_entity.id
_entity.type
_entity.pdbx_description
1 polymer ?
#
loop_
_entity_poly.entity_id
_entity_poly.type
_entity_poly.pdbx_seq_one_letter_code
_entity_poly.pdbx_strand_id
1 'polypeptide(L)'
;FGGGHPVTAVGDPCQAIYAWRGASVSNLDGFPVHFASADGREAESFDLAVNQRSGGRLLSLANAVAASLRLRHRVVELTAPPAKADLGEVVVALHTTWLQECAWVAARLREAIDSGTPAGECAVLVRARSDFGDLYAALTAADIPVEVVGLGGLLSLPEVADVVAVLEVLDDPTANAPLLRLLTGPRWRLGPRDLAVLGRRARDLLRADSGPDSEATGALEQAVAGVDTCDVVALADALDRPGHAGWSLEALQRVTELQAELRALRSFRDEPLLDLVHRVVETTGLDVELSASPEAVQARRRESLSAFLDVIAGFSDLDGESSLSSFLAFLRAAEEHERGLDAMTPSGSEAVQLLTAHRAKGLEWDVVACPDLTAKVFPTTTLRGNWTSSGAVLPGPLRGDAVDQPVLGSYDKQGLADHVQQCRDHLEREERRLGYVAFTRARFLLIGSGHWWGATQKKPRGPSVFLEELRSHAEAGGGQVELWAPRPAQARNPALAQPAHHLWPAPYDEQPHARRQQAAVGVLSDLASLEAGRGLLADDVAGLSRGEREQLERYDREAALLLAEERHARRGVRDVELPTTLTASQLLRLQADPATFARELARPLPRRPVAAARRGTRFHAWVETLFGERPLLDPDELPGAEDEGFADDAELLRLQEAFLATPYATRAPHRLEAPFELPLAGRTVRGRIDAVYDLGDGRWEVVDWKTGAESADPLQLAVYRLAWAHLVRVDPLAVDAAFLYVSTGEIERHGEGLPGERELAQLLRGTVEVEALTLL
;
A
#
# COMPACT_ATOMS: atom_id res chain seq x y z
N PHE A 1 33.17 -15.23 21.08
CA PHE A 1 32.62 -14.40 22.17
C PHE A 1 33.64 -14.42 23.32
N GLY A 2 34.31 -13.30 23.63
CA GLY A 2 35.60 -13.35 24.34
C GLY A 2 35.76 -12.49 25.61
N GLY A 3 34.69 -11.84 26.07
CA GLY A 3 34.74 -10.94 27.24
C GLY A 3 34.09 -11.47 28.51
N GLY A 4 33.83 -12.78 28.63
CA GLY A 4 33.07 -13.36 29.75
C GLY A 4 31.55 -13.12 29.69
N HIS A 5 31.01 -12.81 28.51
CA HIS A 5 29.58 -12.60 28.32
C HIS A 5 28.82 -13.94 28.35
N PRO A 6 27.77 -14.08 29.17
CA PRO A 6 26.96 -15.30 29.22
C PRO A 6 26.19 -15.47 27.90
N VAL A 7 26.20 -16.69 27.35
CA VAL A 7 25.45 -17.05 26.14
C VAL A 7 24.60 -18.27 26.46
N THR A 8 23.31 -18.20 26.15
CA THR A 8 22.36 -19.30 26.30
C THR A 8 21.70 -19.58 24.96
N ALA A 9 21.73 -20.85 24.52
CA ALA A 9 21.01 -21.31 23.33
C ALA A 9 19.89 -22.27 23.74
N VAL A 10 18.73 -22.14 23.12
CA VAL A 10 17.57 -23.03 23.32
C VAL A 10 17.10 -23.56 21.98
N GLY A 11 16.70 -24.82 21.93
CA GLY A 11 16.19 -25.44 20.70
C GLY A 11 15.85 -26.91 20.88
N ASP A 12 15.17 -27.47 19.88
CA ASP A 12 14.81 -28.89 19.80
C ASP A 12 15.31 -29.44 18.45
N PRO A 13 16.30 -30.36 18.43
CA PRO A 13 16.77 -31.05 17.24
C PRO A 13 15.67 -31.73 16.41
N CYS A 14 14.58 -32.15 17.06
CA CYS A 14 13.44 -32.78 16.38
C CYS A 14 12.55 -31.76 15.65
N GLN A 15 12.72 -30.45 15.88
CA GLN A 15 11.97 -29.37 15.23
C GLN A 15 12.80 -28.57 14.22
N ALA A 16 14.00 -29.03 13.88
CA ALA A 16 14.83 -28.42 12.83
C ALA A 16 14.28 -28.77 11.43
N ILE A 17 13.31 -27.98 10.96
CA ILE A 17 12.57 -28.21 9.69
C ILE A 17 12.95 -27.22 8.57
N TYR A 18 14.01 -26.43 8.76
CA TYR A 18 14.45 -25.38 7.85
C TYR A 18 15.85 -25.67 7.26
N ALA A 19 16.21 -26.95 7.09
CA ALA A 19 17.51 -27.33 6.51
C ALA A 19 17.74 -26.72 5.11
N TRP A 20 16.66 -26.56 4.33
CA TRP A 20 16.69 -25.89 3.03
C TRP A 20 17.04 -24.39 3.11
N ARG A 21 16.88 -23.73 4.27
CA ARG A 21 17.35 -22.36 4.55
C ARG A 21 18.74 -22.34 5.20
N GLY A 22 19.42 -23.48 5.29
CA GLY A 22 20.74 -23.61 5.93
C GLY A 22 20.72 -23.82 7.44
N ALA A 23 19.55 -24.08 8.05
CA ALA A 23 19.49 -24.43 9.46
C ALA A 23 19.95 -25.89 9.66
N SER A 24 21.16 -26.10 10.17
CA SER A 24 21.65 -27.44 10.54
C SER A 24 21.36 -27.78 12.00
N VAL A 25 21.01 -29.04 12.25
CA VAL A 25 20.91 -29.60 13.61
C VAL A 25 22.26 -29.62 14.32
N SER A 26 23.36 -29.74 13.58
CA SER A 26 24.72 -29.69 14.15
C SER A 26 25.05 -28.39 14.87
N ASN A 27 24.31 -27.31 14.60
CA ASN A 27 24.48 -26.08 15.37
C ASN A 27 24.08 -26.26 16.84
N LEU A 28 23.07 -27.09 17.12
CA LEU A 28 22.67 -27.44 18.49
C LEU A 28 23.61 -28.50 19.07
N ASP A 29 23.86 -29.57 18.33
CA ASP A 29 24.71 -30.67 18.82
C ASP A 29 26.17 -30.22 19.07
N GLY A 30 26.68 -29.30 18.24
CA GLY A 30 28.03 -28.74 18.36
C GLY A 30 28.15 -27.52 19.28
N PHE A 31 27.04 -26.97 19.80
CA PHE A 31 27.06 -25.79 20.65
C PHE A 31 27.99 -25.94 21.88
N PRO A 32 27.97 -27.07 22.62
CA PRO A 32 28.85 -27.25 23.78
C PRO A 32 30.34 -27.13 23.45
N VAL A 33 30.74 -27.58 22.25
CA VAL A 33 32.12 -27.53 21.77
C VAL A 33 32.48 -26.13 21.27
N HIS A 34 31.61 -25.51 20.46
CA HIS A 34 31.86 -24.20 19.86
C HIS A 34 31.87 -23.05 20.87
N PHE A 35 31.09 -23.18 21.95
CA PHE A 35 30.97 -22.19 23.03
C PHE A 35 31.58 -22.70 24.33
N ALA A 36 32.70 -23.43 24.23
CA ALA A 36 33.47 -23.85 25.39
C ALA A 36 33.91 -22.64 26.25
N SER A 37 34.03 -22.89 27.55
CA SER A 37 34.60 -21.95 28.51
C SER A 37 36.05 -21.61 28.17
N ALA A 38 36.57 -20.50 28.70
CA ALA A 38 37.95 -20.06 28.44
C ALA A 38 39.02 -21.09 28.88
N ASP A 39 38.66 -22.00 29.79
CA ASP A 39 39.48 -23.13 30.26
C ASP A 39 39.36 -24.38 29.36
N GLY A 40 38.62 -24.30 28.26
CA GLY A 40 38.41 -25.39 27.30
C GLY A 40 37.34 -26.40 27.69
N ARG A 41 36.60 -26.19 28.79
CA ARG A 41 35.47 -27.06 29.15
C ARG A 41 34.26 -26.78 28.27
N GLU A 42 33.64 -27.83 27.74
CA GLU A 42 32.39 -27.73 26.98
C GLU A 42 31.27 -27.07 27.80
N ALA A 43 30.35 -26.39 27.12
CA ALA A 43 29.21 -25.77 27.78
C ALA A 43 28.26 -26.82 28.40
N GLU A 44 27.69 -26.50 29.55
CA GLU A 44 26.71 -27.38 30.20
C GLU A 44 25.41 -27.45 29.39
N SER A 45 24.80 -28.64 29.34
CA SER A 45 23.54 -28.91 28.65
C SER A 45 22.46 -29.31 29.65
N PHE A 46 21.29 -28.70 29.55
CA PHE A 46 20.14 -28.95 30.41
C PHE A 46 18.94 -29.39 29.59
N ASP A 47 18.20 -30.38 30.10
CA ASP A 47 17.04 -30.95 29.43
C ASP A 47 15.73 -30.41 30.02
N LEU A 48 14.82 -29.93 29.16
CA LEU A 48 13.46 -29.50 29.54
C LEU A 48 12.43 -30.51 29.01
N ALA A 49 12.10 -31.51 29.83
CA ALA A 49 11.24 -32.63 29.42
C ALA A 49 9.73 -32.36 29.57
N VAL A 50 9.31 -31.37 30.37
CA VAL A 50 7.89 -31.17 30.68
C VAL A 50 7.23 -30.26 29.64
N ASN A 51 6.31 -30.80 28.85
CA ASN A 51 5.52 -30.05 27.89
C ASN A 51 4.26 -29.49 28.57
N GLN A 52 4.21 -28.17 28.76
CA GLN A 52 3.10 -27.49 29.44
C GLN A 52 1.85 -27.30 28.54
N ARG A 53 1.96 -27.60 27.25
CA ARG A 53 0.97 -27.33 26.21
C ARG A 53 0.01 -28.50 26.05
N SER A 54 0.50 -29.62 25.50
CA SER A 54 -0.30 -30.75 25.01
C SER A 54 -0.56 -31.79 26.10
N GLY A 55 -1.66 -32.53 25.95
CA GLY A 55 -2.00 -33.67 26.81
C GLY A 55 -1.09 -34.89 26.59
N GLY A 56 -0.96 -35.75 27.61
CA GLY A 56 -0.02 -36.87 27.62
C GLY A 56 -0.29 -37.95 26.57
N ARG A 57 -1.53 -38.13 26.11
CA ARG A 57 -1.85 -39.03 24.99
C ARG A 57 -1.23 -38.54 23.68
N LEU A 58 -1.41 -37.25 23.36
CA LEU A 58 -0.80 -36.63 22.18
C LEU A 58 0.74 -36.63 22.27
N LEU A 59 1.31 -36.42 23.46
CA LEU A 59 2.76 -36.50 23.64
C LEU A 59 3.30 -37.92 23.44
N SER A 60 2.53 -38.95 23.81
CA SER A 60 2.90 -40.34 23.54
C SER A 60 2.98 -40.63 22.03
N LEU A 61 2.03 -40.12 21.24
CA LEU A 61 2.12 -40.15 19.78
C LEU A 61 3.36 -39.39 19.28
N ALA A 62 3.56 -38.15 19.74
CA ALA A 62 4.68 -37.33 19.32
C ALA A 62 6.03 -37.98 19.64
N ASN A 63 6.15 -38.62 20.81
CA ASN A 63 7.34 -39.35 21.20
C ASN A 63 7.59 -40.56 20.30
N ALA A 64 6.55 -41.30 19.91
CA ALA A 64 6.68 -42.41 18.96
C ALA A 64 7.13 -41.92 17.58
N VAL A 65 6.53 -40.84 17.06
CA VAL A 65 6.91 -40.25 15.77
C VAL A 65 8.37 -39.78 15.78
N ALA A 66 8.84 -39.18 16.88
CA ALA A 66 10.22 -38.70 17.02
C ALA A 66 11.24 -39.79 17.35
N ALA A 67 10.83 -41.03 17.66
CA ALA A 67 11.74 -42.08 18.17
C ALA A 67 12.96 -42.32 17.27
N SER A 68 12.77 -42.38 15.94
CA SER A 68 13.89 -42.59 15.00
C SER A 68 14.83 -41.38 14.90
N LEU A 69 14.34 -40.17 15.19
CA LEU A 69 15.14 -38.93 15.20
C LEU A 69 16.05 -38.89 16.44
N ARG A 70 15.54 -39.35 17.60
CA ARG A 70 16.29 -39.39 18.87
C ARG A 70 17.46 -40.37 18.88
N LEU A 71 17.49 -41.36 17.97
CA LEU A 71 18.63 -42.26 17.83
C LEU A 71 19.93 -41.53 17.41
N ARG A 72 19.80 -40.31 16.88
CA ARG A 72 20.94 -39.52 16.36
C ARG A 72 21.23 -38.26 17.16
N HIS A 73 20.29 -37.80 17.99
CA HIS A 73 20.39 -36.53 18.70
C HIS A 73 20.02 -36.73 20.17
N ARG A 74 20.73 -36.04 21.06
CA ARG A 74 20.45 -36.08 22.50
C ARG A 74 19.19 -35.27 22.80
N VAL A 75 18.03 -35.94 22.80
CA VAL A 75 16.72 -35.34 23.10
C VAL A 75 15.96 -36.25 24.05
N VAL A 76 15.53 -35.70 25.17
CA VAL A 76 14.68 -36.42 26.15
C VAL A 76 13.25 -36.59 25.64
N GLU A 77 12.56 -37.62 26.12
CA GLU A 77 11.13 -37.78 25.85
C GLU A 77 10.32 -36.70 26.57
N LEU A 78 9.30 -36.19 25.88
CA LEU A 78 8.41 -35.20 26.46
C LEU A 78 7.39 -35.87 27.37
N THR A 79 7.14 -35.25 28.53
CA THR A 79 6.13 -35.68 29.49
C THR A 79 5.12 -34.56 29.73
N ALA A 80 3.86 -34.92 29.94
CA ALA A 80 2.85 -33.95 30.36
C ALA A 80 2.91 -33.74 31.89
N PRO A 81 2.52 -32.56 32.38
CA PRO A 81 2.20 -32.38 33.80
C PRO A 81 1.19 -33.42 34.27
N PRO A 82 1.23 -33.88 35.53
CA PRO A 82 0.30 -34.90 36.03
C PRO A 82 -1.18 -34.59 35.78
N ALA A 83 -1.57 -33.32 35.86
CA ALA A 83 -2.95 -32.87 35.61
C ALA A 83 -3.41 -33.04 34.14
N LYS A 84 -2.48 -33.20 33.19
CA LYS A 84 -2.74 -33.35 31.75
C LYS A 84 -2.34 -34.73 31.22
N ALA A 85 -1.91 -35.66 32.08
CA ALA A 85 -1.35 -36.95 31.68
C ALA A 85 -2.28 -37.77 30.77
N ASP A 86 -3.58 -37.78 31.08
CA ASP A 86 -4.58 -38.55 30.34
C ASP A 86 -5.37 -37.72 29.32
N LEU A 87 -5.01 -36.44 29.13
CA LEU A 87 -5.66 -35.56 28.16
C LEU A 87 -5.08 -35.74 26.76
N GLY A 88 -5.84 -35.28 25.77
CA GLY A 88 -5.48 -35.34 24.36
C GLY A 88 -6.14 -36.51 23.63
N GLU A 89 -6.57 -36.29 22.40
CA GLU A 89 -7.21 -37.32 21.58
C GLU A 89 -6.78 -37.21 20.11
N VAL A 90 -6.69 -38.36 19.45
CA VAL A 90 -6.47 -38.45 18.00
C VAL A 90 -7.70 -39.04 17.32
N VAL A 91 -8.22 -38.36 16.30
CA VAL A 91 -9.29 -38.88 15.43
C VAL A 91 -8.70 -39.16 14.06
N VAL A 92 -8.90 -40.36 13.55
CA VAL A 92 -8.25 -40.81 12.30
C VAL A 92 -9.26 -41.32 11.29
N ALA A 93 -9.10 -40.91 10.03
CA ALA A 93 -9.94 -41.37 8.92
C ALA A 93 -9.19 -41.63 7.61
N LEU A 94 -9.59 -42.67 6.86
CA LEU A 94 -9.15 -42.92 5.49
C LEU A 94 -10.36 -42.92 4.55
N HIS A 95 -10.37 -41.99 3.58
CA HIS A 95 -11.46 -41.79 2.64
C HIS A 95 -11.19 -42.40 1.25
N THR A 96 -12.23 -42.52 0.43
CA THR A 96 -12.07 -42.99 -0.95
C THR A 96 -11.49 -41.91 -1.85
N THR A 97 -11.93 -40.66 -1.71
CA THR A 97 -11.53 -39.53 -2.58
C THR A 97 -11.16 -38.28 -1.77
N TRP A 98 -10.30 -37.43 -2.31
CA TRP A 98 -9.90 -36.16 -1.71
C TRP A 98 -11.07 -35.24 -1.33
N LEU A 99 -12.06 -35.04 -2.21
CA LEU A 99 -13.22 -34.18 -1.89
C LEU A 99 -14.05 -34.70 -0.71
N GLN A 100 -14.16 -36.02 -0.55
CA GLN A 100 -14.83 -36.63 0.62
C GLN A 100 -14.04 -36.38 1.91
N GLU A 101 -12.70 -36.40 1.82
CA GLU A 101 -11.83 -36.07 2.93
C GLU A 101 -12.00 -34.61 3.34
N CYS A 102 -11.94 -33.66 2.39
CA CYS A 102 -12.14 -32.23 2.68
C CYS A 102 -13.48 -31.97 3.37
N ALA A 103 -14.56 -32.57 2.88
CA ALA A 103 -15.89 -32.45 3.47
C ALA A 103 -15.94 -33.03 4.90
N TRP A 104 -15.27 -34.15 5.15
CA TRP A 104 -15.22 -34.76 6.49
C TRP A 104 -14.38 -33.92 7.46
N VAL A 105 -13.24 -33.38 7.04
CA VAL A 105 -12.43 -32.46 7.86
C VAL A 105 -13.24 -31.23 8.24
N ALA A 106 -13.95 -30.62 7.28
CA ALA A 106 -14.82 -29.48 7.54
C ALA A 106 -15.93 -29.83 8.55
N ALA A 107 -16.55 -31.00 8.42
CA ALA A 107 -17.57 -31.46 9.36
C ALA A 107 -17.03 -31.67 10.79
N ARG A 108 -15.82 -32.23 10.95
CA ARG A 108 -15.20 -32.42 12.28
C ARG A 108 -14.80 -31.11 12.93
N LEU A 109 -14.29 -30.17 12.15
CA LEU A 109 -14.00 -28.82 12.66
C LEU A 109 -15.29 -28.09 13.04
N ARG A 110 -16.37 -28.23 12.26
CA ARG A 110 -17.68 -27.69 12.63
C ARG A 110 -18.17 -28.25 13.96
N GLU A 111 -18.07 -29.57 14.14
CA GLU A 111 -18.45 -30.25 15.38
C GLU A 111 -17.66 -29.73 16.59
N ALA A 112 -16.35 -29.52 16.45
CA ALA A 112 -15.52 -28.95 17.51
C ALA A 112 -15.93 -27.51 17.85
N ILE A 113 -16.23 -26.70 16.83
CA ILE A 113 -16.70 -25.31 17.01
C ILE A 113 -18.06 -25.29 17.71
N ASP A 114 -19.00 -26.14 17.28
CA ASP A 114 -20.33 -26.29 17.90
C ASP A 114 -20.26 -26.79 19.35
N SER A 115 -19.22 -27.56 19.67
CA SER A 115 -18.94 -28.05 21.02
C SER A 115 -18.29 -27.00 21.92
N GLY A 116 -18.01 -25.80 21.40
CA GLY A 116 -17.54 -24.65 22.17
C GLY A 116 -16.08 -24.27 21.96
N THR A 117 -15.34 -24.91 21.04
CA THR A 117 -13.99 -24.45 20.68
C THR A 117 -14.09 -23.19 19.81
N PRO A 118 -13.43 -22.07 20.18
CA PRO A 118 -13.37 -20.90 19.32
C PRO A 118 -12.77 -21.25 17.96
N ALA A 119 -13.32 -20.73 16.86
CA ALA A 119 -12.79 -21.01 15.52
C ALA A 119 -11.33 -20.58 15.35
N GLY A 120 -10.89 -19.50 16.02
CA GLY A 120 -9.48 -19.09 16.08
C GLY A 120 -8.53 -20.07 16.79
N GLU A 121 -9.05 -21.00 17.59
CA GLU A 121 -8.29 -22.07 18.27
C GLU A 121 -8.32 -23.38 17.46
N CYS A 122 -8.70 -23.32 16.19
CA CYS A 122 -8.70 -24.44 15.25
C CYS A 122 -7.78 -24.13 14.06
N ALA A 123 -6.99 -25.13 13.64
CA ALA A 123 -6.15 -25.01 12.45
C ALA A 123 -6.15 -26.24 11.54
N VAL A 124 -5.94 -26.00 10.25
CA VAL A 124 -5.73 -27.02 9.22
C VAL A 124 -4.30 -26.89 8.69
N LEU A 125 -3.48 -27.92 8.92
CA LEU A 125 -2.07 -27.96 8.54
C LEU A 125 -1.88 -28.90 7.34
N VAL A 126 -1.54 -28.33 6.19
CA VAL A 126 -1.25 -29.10 4.97
C VAL A 126 0.24 -29.16 4.67
N ARG A 127 0.64 -30.17 3.89
CA ARG A 127 2.01 -30.27 3.37
C ARG A 127 2.24 -29.39 2.15
N ALA A 128 1.24 -29.23 1.29
CA ALA A 128 1.32 -28.50 0.03
C ALA A 128 0.21 -27.45 -0.09
N ARG A 129 0.53 -26.29 -0.66
CA ARG A 129 -0.41 -25.17 -0.83
C ARG A 129 -1.47 -25.43 -1.90
N SER A 130 -1.20 -26.36 -2.82
CA SER A 130 -2.17 -26.81 -3.84
C SER A 130 -3.49 -27.24 -3.24
N ASP A 131 -3.48 -27.68 -1.98
CA ASP A 131 -4.61 -28.30 -1.31
C ASP A 131 -5.51 -27.23 -0.66
N PHE A 132 -5.06 -25.96 -0.60
CA PHE A 132 -5.79 -24.86 0.02
C PHE A 132 -7.14 -24.60 -0.64
N GLY A 133 -7.22 -24.63 -1.97
CA GLY A 133 -8.45 -24.27 -2.69
C GLY A 133 -9.64 -25.17 -2.35
N ASP A 134 -9.44 -26.49 -2.41
CA ASP A 134 -10.49 -27.48 -2.10
C ASP A 134 -10.88 -27.46 -0.62
N LEU A 135 -9.90 -27.31 0.28
CA LEU A 135 -10.17 -27.21 1.73
C LEU A 135 -10.91 -25.91 2.07
N TYR A 136 -10.50 -24.78 1.50
CA TYR A 136 -11.17 -23.50 1.67
C TYR A 136 -12.63 -23.58 1.18
N ALA A 137 -12.86 -24.19 0.02
CA ALA A 137 -14.21 -24.39 -0.51
C ALA A 137 -15.06 -25.28 0.40
N ALA A 138 -14.51 -26.39 0.93
CA ALA A 138 -15.21 -27.29 1.82
C ALA A 138 -15.55 -26.65 3.18
N LEU A 139 -14.63 -25.88 3.77
CA LEU A 139 -14.84 -25.15 5.03
C LEU A 139 -15.87 -24.03 4.84
N THR A 140 -15.77 -23.26 3.75
CA THR A 140 -16.74 -22.20 3.42
C THR A 140 -18.14 -22.79 3.22
N ALA A 141 -18.25 -23.94 2.54
CA ALA A 141 -19.52 -24.64 2.35
C ALA A 141 -20.12 -25.20 3.65
N ALA A 142 -19.32 -25.31 4.73
CA ALA A 142 -19.75 -25.70 6.07
C ALA A 142 -20.01 -24.48 6.98
N ASP A 143 -20.08 -23.26 6.41
CA ASP A 143 -20.24 -22.00 7.13
C ASP A 143 -19.18 -21.77 8.22
N ILE A 144 -17.93 -22.20 7.94
CA ILE A 144 -16.78 -21.97 8.82
C ILE A 144 -16.00 -20.76 8.28
N PRO A 145 -15.79 -19.70 9.08
CA PRO A 145 -14.87 -18.62 8.72
C PRO A 145 -13.43 -19.16 8.63
N VAL A 146 -12.74 -18.89 7.53
CA VAL A 146 -11.37 -19.39 7.29
C VAL A 146 -10.41 -18.25 6.99
N GLU A 147 -9.30 -18.23 7.72
CA GLU A 147 -8.14 -17.40 7.47
C GLU A 147 -7.06 -18.25 6.81
N VAL A 148 -6.58 -17.87 5.62
CA VAL A 148 -5.53 -18.63 4.93
C VAL A 148 -4.19 -17.92 5.11
N VAL A 149 -3.31 -18.48 5.94
CA VAL A 149 -2.08 -17.80 6.36
C VAL A 149 -0.97 -17.97 5.33
N GLY A 150 -0.39 -16.83 4.95
CA GLY A 150 0.73 -16.73 4.02
C GLY A 150 0.36 -17.09 2.60
N LEU A 151 -0.88 -16.86 2.17
CA LEU A 151 -1.26 -16.79 0.75
C LEU A 151 -0.45 -15.71 0.06
N GLY A 152 0.70 -16.10 -0.53
CA GLY A 152 1.13 -15.43 -1.75
C GLY A 152 -0.05 -15.43 -2.73
N GLY A 153 -0.32 -14.29 -3.35
CA GLY A 153 -1.46 -14.14 -4.26
C GLY A 153 -2.37 -12.95 -3.95
N LEU A 154 -1.92 -11.94 -3.19
CA LEU A 154 -2.60 -10.64 -3.13
C LEU A 154 -2.93 -10.13 -4.55
N LEU A 155 -1.98 -10.27 -5.48
CA LEU A 155 -2.13 -9.92 -6.90
C LEU A 155 -3.16 -10.78 -7.66
N SER A 156 -3.56 -11.93 -7.11
CA SER A 156 -4.57 -12.81 -7.71
C SER A 156 -5.99 -12.53 -7.22
N LEU A 157 -6.14 -11.73 -6.16
CA LEU A 157 -7.44 -11.33 -5.65
C LEU A 157 -8.17 -10.46 -6.68
N PRO A 158 -9.47 -10.69 -6.94
CA PRO A 158 -10.17 -10.02 -8.05
C PRO A 158 -10.04 -8.49 -8.04
N GLU A 159 -10.24 -7.88 -6.87
CA GLU A 159 -10.16 -6.44 -6.66
C GLU A 159 -8.76 -5.86 -6.90
N VAL A 160 -7.70 -6.57 -6.51
CA VAL A 160 -6.32 -6.13 -6.73
C VAL A 160 -5.90 -6.38 -8.18
N ALA A 161 -6.24 -7.54 -8.71
CA ALA A 161 -5.90 -7.94 -10.07
C ALA A 161 -6.56 -7.02 -11.12
N ASP A 162 -7.75 -6.48 -10.85
CA ASP A 162 -8.40 -5.51 -11.73
C ASP A 162 -7.67 -4.15 -11.71
N VAL A 163 -7.24 -3.68 -10.54
CA VAL A 163 -6.42 -2.47 -10.42
C VAL A 163 -5.08 -2.65 -11.15
N VAL A 164 -4.38 -3.75 -10.89
CA VAL A 164 -3.10 -4.08 -11.56
C VAL A 164 -3.30 -4.17 -13.08
N ALA A 165 -4.39 -4.77 -13.55
CA ALA A 165 -4.66 -4.87 -14.99
C ALA A 165 -4.89 -3.48 -15.63
N VAL A 166 -5.53 -2.54 -14.93
CA VAL A 166 -5.62 -1.15 -15.41
C VAL A 166 -4.22 -0.53 -15.47
N LEU A 167 -3.43 -0.63 -14.40
CA LEU A 167 -2.06 -0.10 -14.34
C LEU A 167 -1.18 -0.63 -15.49
N GLU A 168 -1.26 -1.93 -15.79
CA GLU A 168 -0.53 -2.54 -16.92
C GLU A 168 -0.97 -1.99 -18.27
N VAL A 169 -2.27 -1.73 -18.47
CA VAL A 169 -2.79 -1.13 -19.71
C VAL A 169 -2.44 0.36 -19.85
N LEU A 170 -2.27 1.07 -18.73
CA LEU A 170 -1.80 2.45 -18.71
C LEU A 170 -0.31 2.54 -19.04
N ASP A 171 0.49 1.56 -18.62
CA ASP A 171 1.94 1.52 -18.86
C ASP A 171 2.30 1.00 -20.26
N ASP A 172 1.64 -0.08 -20.70
CA ASP A 172 1.96 -0.79 -21.93
C ASP A 172 0.70 -1.00 -22.81
N PRO A 173 0.59 -0.32 -23.98
CA PRO A 173 -0.55 -0.49 -24.88
C PRO A 173 -0.63 -1.91 -25.50
N THR A 174 0.45 -2.70 -25.43
CA THR A 174 0.50 -4.09 -25.91
C THR A 174 0.05 -5.11 -24.86
N ALA A 175 -0.32 -4.66 -23.65
CA ALA A 175 -0.84 -5.48 -22.55
C ALA A 175 -2.24 -6.06 -22.84
N ASN A 176 -2.31 -6.96 -23.82
CA ASN A 176 -3.54 -7.55 -24.32
C ASN A 176 -4.24 -8.47 -23.31
N ALA A 177 -3.49 -9.23 -22.50
CA ALA A 177 -4.09 -10.12 -21.52
C ALA A 177 -4.75 -9.36 -20.35
N PRO A 178 -4.09 -8.33 -19.76
CA PRO A 178 -4.74 -7.41 -18.81
C PRO A 178 -5.95 -6.70 -19.41
N LEU A 179 -5.85 -6.22 -20.66
CA LEU A 179 -6.97 -5.57 -21.32
C LEU A 179 -8.17 -6.52 -21.55
N LEU A 180 -7.90 -7.77 -21.95
CA LEU A 180 -8.94 -8.80 -22.07
C LEU A 180 -9.58 -9.13 -20.71
N ARG A 181 -8.81 -9.14 -19.63
CA ARG A 181 -9.36 -9.29 -18.27
C ARG A 181 -10.38 -8.18 -17.99
N LEU A 182 -10.05 -6.91 -18.26
CA LEU A 182 -10.97 -5.79 -18.07
C LEU A 182 -12.22 -5.95 -18.96
N LEU A 183 -12.03 -6.15 -20.27
CA LEU A 183 -13.12 -6.26 -21.24
C LEU A 183 -14.08 -7.42 -20.94
N THR A 184 -13.58 -8.51 -20.38
CA THR A 184 -14.37 -9.71 -20.04
C THR A 184 -14.84 -9.75 -18.59
N GLY A 185 -14.37 -8.80 -17.77
CA GLY A 185 -14.71 -8.64 -16.36
C GLY A 185 -16.19 -8.28 -16.15
N PRO A 186 -16.64 -8.26 -14.88
CA PRO A 186 -18.06 -8.11 -14.54
C PRO A 186 -18.67 -6.77 -15.00
N ARG A 187 -17.84 -5.71 -15.08
CA ARG A 187 -18.27 -4.36 -15.48
C ARG A 187 -18.59 -4.24 -16.97
N TRP A 188 -17.67 -4.68 -17.85
CA TRP A 188 -17.80 -4.51 -19.30
C TRP A 188 -18.39 -5.74 -20.00
N ARG A 189 -18.00 -6.94 -19.55
CA ARG A 189 -18.56 -8.24 -19.93
C ARG A 189 -18.81 -8.39 -21.44
N LEU A 190 -17.83 -8.02 -22.27
CA LEU A 190 -17.90 -8.16 -23.72
C LEU A 190 -18.01 -9.64 -24.12
N GLY A 191 -18.93 -9.94 -25.03
CA GLY A 191 -19.14 -11.28 -25.54
C GLY A 191 -18.09 -11.72 -26.59
N PRO A 192 -17.98 -13.03 -26.85
CA PRO A 192 -16.98 -13.59 -27.78
C PRO A 192 -17.10 -13.01 -29.20
N ARG A 193 -18.32 -12.69 -29.66
CA ARG A 193 -18.54 -12.07 -30.97
C ARG A 193 -17.86 -10.70 -31.06
N ASP A 194 -18.07 -9.84 -30.08
CA ASP A 194 -17.57 -8.46 -30.08
C ASP A 194 -16.05 -8.42 -29.81
N LEU A 195 -15.53 -9.32 -28.98
CA LEU A 195 -14.08 -9.51 -28.84
C LEU A 195 -13.42 -9.93 -30.17
N ALA A 196 -14.09 -10.76 -30.97
CA ALA A 196 -13.60 -11.11 -32.30
C ALA A 196 -13.64 -9.92 -33.27
N VAL A 197 -14.57 -8.98 -33.11
CA VAL A 197 -14.58 -7.71 -33.85
C VAL A 197 -13.38 -6.86 -33.45
N LEU A 198 -13.13 -6.68 -32.15
CA LEU A 198 -11.97 -5.96 -31.63
C LEU A 198 -10.65 -6.52 -32.17
N GLY A 199 -10.46 -7.84 -32.09
CA GLY A 199 -9.24 -8.50 -32.56
C GLY A 199 -9.07 -8.50 -34.09
N ARG A 200 -10.15 -8.37 -34.88
CA ARG A 200 -10.04 -8.09 -36.32
C ARG A 200 -9.61 -6.65 -36.56
N ARG A 201 -10.23 -5.70 -35.86
CA ARG A 201 -9.92 -4.28 -35.97
C ARG A 201 -8.45 -3.98 -35.63
N ALA A 202 -7.91 -4.58 -34.57
CA ALA A 202 -6.51 -4.42 -34.19
C ALA A 202 -5.55 -4.88 -35.29
N ARG A 203 -5.84 -6.03 -35.93
CA ARG A 203 -5.04 -6.53 -37.06
C ARG A 203 -5.14 -5.66 -38.31
N ASP A 204 -6.32 -5.10 -38.57
CA ASP A 204 -6.52 -4.22 -39.72
C ASP A 204 -5.79 -2.88 -39.55
N LEU A 205 -5.71 -2.36 -38.32
CA LEU A 205 -4.93 -1.16 -37.99
C LEU A 205 -3.44 -1.39 -38.19
N LEU A 206 -2.90 -2.51 -37.67
CA LEU A 206 -1.50 -2.87 -37.85
C LEU A 206 -1.13 -2.94 -39.34
N ARG A 207 -1.93 -3.62 -40.16
CA ARG A 207 -1.72 -3.72 -41.62
C ARG A 207 -1.77 -2.38 -42.34
N ALA A 208 -2.64 -1.48 -41.90
CA ALA A 208 -2.77 -0.16 -42.50
C ALA A 208 -1.53 0.71 -42.22
N ASP A 209 -0.94 0.56 -41.03
CA ASP A 209 0.24 1.30 -40.61
C ASP A 209 1.55 0.73 -41.24
N SER A 210 1.60 -0.57 -41.62
CA SER A 210 2.80 -1.21 -42.21
C SER A 210 3.06 -0.96 -43.71
N GLY A 211 2.12 -0.40 -44.47
CA GLY A 211 2.28 -0.10 -45.91
C GLY A 211 2.47 -1.32 -46.86
N PRO A 212 2.16 -1.21 -48.16
CA PRO A 212 2.25 -2.33 -49.12
C PRO A 212 3.68 -2.74 -49.52
N ASP A 213 4.72 -1.95 -49.21
CA ASP A 213 6.12 -2.21 -49.62
C ASP A 213 6.96 -3.03 -48.62
N SER A 214 6.41 -3.39 -47.45
CA SER A 214 7.14 -4.11 -46.39
C SER A 214 7.25 -5.64 -46.60
N GLU A 215 6.41 -6.23 -47.47
CA GLU A 215 6.36 -7.69 -47.67
C GLU A 215 7.62 -8.28 -48.35
N ALA A 216 8.42 -7.49 -49.07
CA ALA A 216 9.57 -8.00 -49.83
C ALA A 216 10.90 -8.01 -49.04
N THR A 217 11.00 -7.27 -47.92
CA THR A 217 12.24 -7.11 -47.14
C THR A 217 12.16 -7.72 -45.73
N GLY A 218 10.94 -7.93 -45.19
CA GLY A 218 10.73 -8.29 -43.78
C GLY A 218 11.13 -9.72 -43.37
N ALA A 219 11.24 -10.68 -44.29
CA ALA A 219 11.52 -12.08 -43.93
C ALA A 219 12.94 -12.32 -43.37
N LEU A 220 13.90 -11.44 -43.69
CA LEU A 220 15.28 -11.54 -43.20
C LEU A 220 15.50 -10.70 -41.93
N GLU A 221 14.76 -9.59 -41.75
CA GLU A 221 14.80 -8.75 -40.55
C GLU A 221 13.99 -9.37 -39.38
N GLN A 222 12.83 -9.98 -39.65
CA GLN A 222 12.03 -10.73 -38.66
C GLN A 222 12.74 -11.97 -38.08
N ALA A 223 13.76 -12.48 -38.76
CA ALA A 223 14.53 -13.63 -38.30
C ALA A 223 15.68 -13.25 -37.35
N VAL A 224 16.03 -11.95 -37.27
CA VAL A 224 17.24 -11.46 -36.56
C VAL A 224 16.90 -10.42 -35.49
N ALA A 225 15.84 -9.63 -35.65
CA ALA A 225 15.31 -8.78 -34.59
C ALA A 225 14.32 -9.59 -33.73
N GLY A 226 14.46 -9.53 -32.41
CA GLY A 226 13.34 -9.88 -31.53
C GLY A 226 12.10 -9.08 -31.95
N VAL A 227 10.90 -9.63 -31.76
CA VAL A 227 9.62 -9.02 -32.19
C VAL A 227 9.63 -7.54 -31.83
N ASP A 228 9.69 -6.66 -32.84
CA ASP A 228 9.59 -5.22 -32.64
C ASP A 228 8.21 -4.93 -32.04
N THR A 229 8.14 -4.09 -31.00
CA THR A 229 6.86 -3.75 -30.35
C THR A 229 5.87 -3.12 -31.32
N CYS A 230 6.37 -2.49 -32.39
CA CYS A 230 5.58 -1.96 -33.49
C CYS A 230 4.88 -3.03 -34.36
N ASP A 231 5.28 -4.30 -34.28
CA ASP A 231 4.67 -5.42 -35.03
C ASP A 231 3.68 -6.24 -34.21
N VAL A 232 3.45 -5.87 -32.94
CA VAL A 232 2.51 -6.56 -32.05
C VAL A 232 1.09 -6.03 -32.27
N VAL A 233 0.13 -6.94 -32.45
CA VAL A 233 -1.29 -6.59 -32.51
C VAL A 233 -1.73 -6.07 -31.14
N ALA A 234 -1.85 -4.75 -30.99
CA ALA A 234 -2.33 -4.10 -29.77
C ALA A 234 -3.86 -3.94 -29.80
N LEU A 235 -4.57 -4.56 -28.86
CA LEU A 235 -6.01 -4.38 -28.70
C LEU A 235 -6.36 -2.96 -28.25
N ALA A 236 -5.45 -2.28 -27.54
CA ALA A 236 -5.61 -0.89 -27.12
C ALA A 236 -5.81 0.06 -28.32
N ASP A 237 -5.08 -0.14 -29.42
CA ASP A 237 -5.25 0.67 -30.64
C ASP A 237 -6.64 0.53 -31.25
N ALA A 238 -7.19 -0.69 -31.19
CA ALA A 238 -8.53 -0.96 -31.64
C ALA A 238 -9.59 -0.37 -30.69
N LEU A 239 -9.32 -0.27 -29.39
CA LEU A 239 -10.18 0.50 -28.48
C LEU A 239 -10.08 2.00 -28.74
N ASP A 240 -8.90 2.50 -29.09
CA ASP A 240 -8.70 3.91 -29.41
C ASP A 240 -9.33 4.31 -30.75
N ARG A 241 -9.42 3.37 -31.68
CA ARG A 241 -9.97 3.55 -33.03
C ARG A 241 -10.97 2.41 -33.37
N PRO A 242 -12.10 2.27 -32.65
CA PRO A 242 -12.97 1.08 -32.73
C PRO A 242 -13.67 0.92 -34.09
N GLY A 243 -13.83 2.02 -34.82
CA GLY A 243 -14.67 2.04 -36.01
C GLY A 243 -16.14 1.76 -35.65
N HIS A 244 -16.99 1.59 -36.66
CA HIS A 244 -18.44 1.43 -36.45
C HIS A 244 -18.98 0.12 -37.04
N ALA A 245 -18.15 -0.66 -37.75
CA ALA A 245 -18.60 -1.84 -38.46
C ALA A 245 -18.49 -3.10 -37.60
N GLY A 246 -19.57 -3.90 -37.56
CA GLY A 246 -19.56 -5.26 -36.98
C GLY A 246 -19.85 -5.38 -35.48
N TRP A 247 -19.71 -4.29 -34.73
CA TRP A 247 -20.04 -4.19 -33.30
C TRP A 247 -21.54 -4.34 -33.02
N SER A 248 -21.88 -4.90 -31.86
CA SER A 248 -23.19 -4.63 -31.25
C SER A 248 -23.25 -3.19 -30.71
N LEU A 249 -24.45 -2.60 -30.64
CA LEU A 249 -24.64 -1.23 -30.11
C LEU A 249 -24.14 -1.11 -28.66
N GLU A 250 -24.48 -2.10 -27.84
CA GLU A 250 -24.08 -2.18 -26.43
C GLU A 250 -22.56 -2.33 -26.28
N ALA A 251 -21.91 -3.15 -27.10
CA ALA A 251 -20.45 -3.27 -27.05
C ALA A 251 -19.75 -1.99 -27.50
N LEU A 252 -20.27 -1.30 -28.53
CA LEU A 252 -19.68 -0.03 -28.97
C LEU A 252 -19.79 1.06 -27.90
N GLN A 253 -20.93 1.13 -27.20
CA GLN A 253 -21.10 2.02 -26.06
C GLN A 253 -20.07 1.73 -24.97
N ARG A 254 -20.00 0.47 -24.50
CA ARG A 254 -19.06 0.05 -23.44
C ARG A 254 -17.60 0.27 -23.80
N VAL A 255 -17.23 -0.01 -25.05
CA VAL A 255 -15.86 0.24 -25.54
C VAL A 255 -15.54 1.73 -25.54
N THR A 256 -16.49 2.58 -25.93
CA THR A 256 -16.31 4.04 -25.95
C THR A 256 -16.18 4.59 -24.53
N GLU A 257 -16.99 4.09 -23.58
CA GLU A 257 -16.91 4.46 -22.16
C GLU A 257 -15.57 4.04 -21.55
N LEU A 258 -15.16 2.78 -21.73
CA LEU A 258 -13.86 2.29 -21.25
C LEU A 258 -12.69 3.07 -21.86
N GLN A 259 -12.76 3.36 -23.16
CA GLN A 259 -11.75 4.16 -23.85
C GLN A 259 -11.62 5.56 -23.23
N ALA A 260 -12.74 6.21 -22.91
CA ALA A 260 -12.73 7.52 -22.28
C ALA A 260 -12.07 7.48 -20.90
N GLU A 261 -12.38 6.47 -20.09
CA GLU A 261 -11.77 6.27 -18.77
C GLU A 261 -10.25 6.03 -18.87
N LEU A 262 -9.82 5.13 -19.74
CA LEU A 262 -8.38 4.84 -19.91
C LEU A 262 -7.62 6.06 -20.43
N ARG A 263 -8.20 6.86 -21.34
CA ARG A 263 -7.57 8.11 -21.80
C ARG A 263 -7.44 9.14 -20.69
N ALA A 264 -8.45 9.30 -19.84
CA ALA A 264 -8.39 10.19 -18.70
C ALA A 264 -7.33 9.72 -17.70
N LEU A 265 -7.28 8.43 -17.38
CA LEU A 265 -6.28 7.89 -16.46
C LEU A 265 -4.85 8.02 -16.99
N ARG A 266 -4.64 7.87 -18.31
CA ARG A 266 -3.32 8.06 -18.95
C ARG A 266 -2.74 9.46 -18.75
N SER A 267 -3.56 10.52 -18.58
CA SER A 267 -3.03 11.87 -18.29
C SER A 267 -2.43 12.02 -16.90
N PHE A 268 -2.67 11.06 -16.00
CA PHE A 268 -2.17 11.04 -14.62
C PHE A 268 -1.04 10.00 -14.42
N ARG A 269 -0.53 9.40 -15.50
CA ARG A 269 0.49 8.33 -15.42
C ARG A 269 1.73 8.72 -14.63
N ASP A 270 2.13 9.99 -14.71
CA ASP A 270 3.35 10.50 -14.10
C ASP A 270 3.10 11.17 -12.72
N GLU A 271 1.90 11.04 -12.16
CA GLU A 271 1.62 11.41 -10.76
C GLU A 271 2.26 10.40 -9.78
N PRO A 272 2.38 10.75 -8.48
CA PRO A 272 2.78 9.79 -7.46
C PRO A 272 1.93 8.50 -7.54
N LEU A 273 2.59 7.33 -7.44
CA LEU A 273 1.94 6.03 -7.67
C LEU A 273 0.67 5.82 -6.84
N LEU A 274 0.70 6.24 -5.58
CA LEU A 274 -0.43 6.10 -4.69
C LEU A 274 -1.64 6.92 -5.17
N ASP A 275 -1.39 8.15 -5.66
CA ASP A 275 -2.44 9.03 -6.21
C ASP A 275 -3.03 8.44 -7.50
N LEU A 276 -2.18 7.93 -8.40
CA LEU A 276 -2.63 7.25 -9.62
C LEU A 276 -3.52 6.04 -9.29
N VAL A 277 -3.14 5.23 -8.29
CA VAL A 277 -3.92 4.06 -7.88
C VAL A 277 -5.25 4.47 -7.24
N HIS A 278 -5.27 5.50 -6.41
CA HIS A 278 -6.53 6.05 -5.87
C HIS A 278 -7.47 6.48 -7.01
N ARG A 279 -6.95 7.18 -8.02
CA ARG A 279 -7.76 7.56 -9.20
C ARG A 279 -8.27 6.35 -9.98
N VAL A 280 -7.46 5.30 -10.13
CA VAL A 280 -7.90 4.06 -10.78
C VAL A 280 -9.06 3.42 -10.01
N VAL A 281 -8.96 3.33 -8.68
CA VAL A 281 -10.01 2.77 -7.82
C VAL A 281 -11.31 3.58 -7.94
N GLU A 282 -11.22 4.91 -7.86
CA GLU A 282 -12.37 5.82 -7.98
C GLU A 282 -13.00 5.79 -9.39
N THR A 283 -12.17 5.89 -10.44
CA THR A 283 -12.65 5.91 -11.84
C THR A 283 -13.33 4.60 -12.22
N THR A 284 -12.82 3.48 -11.70
CA THR A 284 -13.42 2.17 -11.96
C THR A 284 -14.68 1.90 -11.14
N GLY A 285 -14.94 2.70 -10.10
CA GLY A 285 -16.02 2.49 -9.13
C GLY A 285 -15.82 1.25 -8.26
N LEU A 286 -14.59 0.77 -8.13
CA LEU A 286 -14.28 -0.45 -7.39
C LEU A 286 -14.61 -0.28 -5.91
N ASP A 287 -14.32 0.87 -5.32
CA ASP A 287 -14.69 1.23 -3.95
C ASP A 287 -16.20 1.10 -3.68
N VAL A 288 -17.03 1.53 -4.63
CA VAL A 288 -18.49 1.38 -4.58
C VAL A 288 -18.90 -0.08 -4.68
N GLU A 289 -18.30 -0.85 -5.60
CA GLU A 289 -18.55 -2.29 -5.73
C GLU A 289 -18.20 -3.06 -4.46
N LEU A 290 -17.03 -2.75 -3.87
CA LEU A 290 -16.59 -3.34 -2.61
C LEU A 290 -17.57 -2.97 -1.49
N SER A 291 -18.03 -1.72 -1.46
CA SER A 291 -18.98 -1.23 -0.47
C SER A 291 -20.37 -1.87 -0.59
N ALA A 292 -20.80 -2.26 -1.80
CA ALA A 292 -22.06 -2.93 -2.07
C ALA A 292 -22.01 -4.46 -1.85
N SER A 293 -20.85 -5.02 -1.49
CA SER A 293 -20.69 -6.45 -1.19
C SER A 293 -21.35 -6.82 0.15
N PRO A 294 -21.79 -8.08 0.35
CA PRO A 294 -22.26 -8.54 1.66
C PRO A 294 -21.24 -8.26 2.76
N GLU A 295 -21.69 -7.89 3.96
CA GLU A 295 -20.85 -7.38 5.06
C GLU A 295 -19.61 -8.25 5.36
N ALA A 296 -19.80 -9.58 5.41
CA ALA A 296 -18.71 -10.53 5.62
C ALA A 296 -17.64 -10.55 4.50
N VAL A 297 -18.03 -10.23 3.26
CA VAL A 297 -17.14 -10.17 2.10
C VAL A 297 -16.53 -8.77 1.93
N GLN A 298 -17.30 -7.73 2.26
CA GLN A 298 -16.90 -6.33 2.17
C GLN A 298 -15.64 -6.05 2.99
N ALA A 299 -15.60 -6.46 4.26
CA ALA A 299 -14.48 -6.21 5.15
C ALA A 299 -13.16 -6.80 4.58
N ARG A 300 -13.20 -8.06 4.15
CA ARG A 300 -12.04 -8.75 3.57
C ARG A 300 -11.54 -8.08 2.29
N ARG A 301 -12.44 -7.72 1.37
CA ARG A 301 -12.01 -7.11 0.09
C ARG A 301 -11.44 -5.71 0.28
N ARG A 302 -12.00 -4.92 1.22
CA ARG A 302 -11.43 -3.62 1.60
C ARG A 302 -10.04 -3.75 2.20
N GLU A 303 -9.85 -4.73 3.08
CA GLU A 303 -8.53 -5.00 3.67
C GLU A 303 -7.52 -5.49 2.61
N SER A 304 -7.97 -6.30 1.66
CA SER A 304 -7.13 -6.74 0.54
C SER A 304 -6.66 -5.57 -0.32
N LEU A 305 -7.55 -4.62 -0.63
CA LEU A 305 -7.18 -3.39 -1.32
C LEU A 305 -6.25 -2.52 -0.46
N SER A 306 -6.51 -2.39 0.85
CA SER A 306 -5.65 -1.66 1.79
C SER A 306 -4.23 -2.25 1.84
N ALA A 307 -4.11 -3.57 1.93
CA ALA A 307 -2.82 -4.27 1.93
C ALA A 307 -2.05 -4.03 0.62
N PHE A 308 -2.74 -3.89 -0.51
CA PHE A 308 -2.12 -3.52 -1.77
C PHE A 308 -1.63 -2.05 -1.77
N LEU A 309 -2.41 -1.13 -1.21
CA LEU A 309 -2.00 0.27 -1.03
C LEU A 309 -0.78 0.38 -0.11
N ASP A 310 -0.71 -0.43 0.95
CA ASP A 310 0.45 -0.48 1.85
C ASP A 310 1.72 -0.96 1.13
N VAL A 311 1.60 -1.92 0.19
CA VAL A 311 2.72 -2.34 -0.66
C VAL A 311 3.19 -1.21 -1.57
N ILE A 312 2.26 -0.44 -2.15
CA ILE A 312 2.60 0.70 -3.01
C ILE A 312 3.31 1.80 -2.20
N ALA A 313 2.79 2.10 -1.01
CA ALA A 313 3.41 3.06 -0.09
C ALA A 313 4.83 2.62 0.30
N GLY A 314 5.01 1.36 0.71
CA GLY A 314 6.32 0.81 1.07
C GLY A 314 7.31 0.73 -0.11
N PHE A 315 6.84 0.59 -1.35
CA PHE A 315 7.69 0.68 -2.54
C PHE A 315 8.18 2.11 -2.79
N SER A 316 7.36 3.10 -2.46
CA SER A 316 7.64 4.52 -2.74
C SER A 316 8.68 5.12 -1.79
N ASP A 317 8.88 4.51 -0.61
CA ASP A 317 9.89 4.89 0.39
C ASP A 317 11.31 4.42 0.06
N LEU A 318 11.49 3.56 -0.95
CA LEU A 318 12.79 3.04 -1.39
C LEU A 318 13.44 3.98 -2.41
N ASP A 319 14.46 4.75 -1.98
CA ASP A 319 15.22 5.76 -2.77
C ASP A 319 15.29 5.51 -4.30
N GLY A 320 14.61 6.35 -5.08
CA GLY A 320 14.66 6.40 -6.55
C GLY A 320 13.41 7.01 -7.18
N GLU A 321 13.46 7.41 -8.45
CA GLU A 321 12.27 7.81 -9.24
C GLU A 321 11.29 6.62 -9.32
N SER A 322 10.30 6.58 -8.43
CA SER A 322 9.28 5.54 -8.33
C SER A 322 8.26 5.68 -9.46
N SER A 323 8.63 5.17 -10.65
CA SER A 323 7.74 5.15 -11.82
C SER A 323 6.77 3.97 -11.82
N LEU A 324 5.67 4.10 -12.57
CA LEU A 324 4.70 3.02 -12.82
C LEU A 324 5.38 1.78 -13.38
N SER A 325 6.27 1.95 -14.36
CA SER A 325 6.98 0.85 -15.00
C SER A 325 7.90 0.11 -14.00
N SER A 326 8.59 0.86 -13.13
CA SER A 326 9.43 0.28 -12.06
C SER A 326 8.59 -0.54 -11.07
N PHE A 327 7.41 -0.03 -10.69
CA PHE A 327 6.50 -0.73 -9.80
C PHE A 327 5.92 -2.01 -10.42
N LEU A 328 5.49 -1.97 -11.69
CA LEU A 328 5.01 -3.15 -12.40
C LEU A 328 6.11 -4.21 -12.58
N ALA A 329 7.35 -3.80 -12.82
CA ALA A 329 8.49 -4.70 -12.85
C ALA A 329 8.73 -5.36 -11.48
N PHE A 330 8.59 -4.61 -10.39
CA PHE A 330 8.62 -5.15 -9.03
C PHE A 330 7.50 -6.18 -8.80
N LEU A 331 6.26 -5.90 -9.20
CA LEU A 331 5.15 -6.85 -9.06
C LEU A 331 5.38 -8.14 -9.84
N ARG A 332 5.88 -8.05 -11.09
CA ARG A 332 6.24 -9.22 -11.90
C ARG A 332 7.36 -10.03 -11.26
N ALA A 333 8.38 -9.38 -10.73
CA ALA A 333 9.46 -10.05 -10.02
C ALA A 333 8.95 -10.77 -8.78
N ALA A 334 8.04 -10.16 -8.01
CA ALA A 334 7.40 -10.79 -6.86
C ALA A 334 6.55 -12.00 -7.28
N GLU A 335 5.80 -11.92 -8.37
CA GLU A 335 5.01 -13.05 -8.87
C GLU A 335 5.89 -14.22 -9.34
N GLU A 336 6.95 -13.94 -10.10
CA GLU A 336 7.85 -14.94 -10.68
C GLU A 336 8.78 -15.59 -9.63
N HIS A 337 9.38 -14.79 -8.74
CA HIS A 337 10.45 -15.24 -7.85
C HIS A 337 9.97 -15.45 -6.41
N GLU A 338 9.01 -14.66 -5.94
CA GLU A 338 8.50 -14.69 -4.57
C GLU A 338 7.16 -15.43 -4.44
N ARG A 339 6.61 -15.91 -5.56
CA ARG A 339 5.30 -16.59 -5.67
C ARG A 339 4.14 -15.67 -5.27
N GLY A 340 4.27 -14.39 -5.58
CA GLY A 340 3.29 -13.33 -5.34
C GLY A 340 3.47 -12.65 -3.98
N LEU A 341 2.78 -11.52 -3.81
CA LEU A 341 2.73 -10.79 -2.54
C LEU A 341 1.82 -11.49 -1.54
N ASP A 342 2.23 -11.51 -0.27
CA ASP A 342 1.43 -12.08 0.82
C ASP A 342 0.12 -11.28 0.98
N ALA A 343 -1.01 -11.95 0.82
CA ALA A 343 -2.32 -11.42 1.14
C ALA A 343 -2.48 -11.47 2.67
N MET A 344 -2.63 -10.29 3.29
CA MET A 344 -3.13 -10.20 4.66
C MET A 344 -4.62 -10.57 4.62
N THR A 345 -4.99 -11.62 5.35
CA THR A 345 -6.40 -11.91 5.62
C THR A 345 -6.69 -11.36 7.01
N PRO A 346 -7.89 -10.81 7.27
CA PRO A 346 -8.22 -10.28 8.59
C PRO A 346 -7.86 -11.26 9.69
N SER A 347 -7.02 -10.81 10.62
CA SER A 347 -6.73 -11.52 11.87
C SER A 347 -7.95 -11.41 12.77
N GLY A 348 -9.03 -12.10 12.41
CA GLY A 348 -10.15 -12.30 13.31
C GLY A 348 -9.80 -13.42 14.27
N SER A 349 -9.91 -13.19 15.58
CA SER A 349 -9.84 -14.25 16.61
C SER A 349 -10.91 -15.34 16.47
N GLU A 350 -11.73 -15.29 15.41
CA GLU A 350 -12.92 -16.12 15.19
C GLU A 350 -12.86 -16.91 13.86
N ALA A 351 -11.69 -17.09 13.25
CA ALA A 351 -11.55 -17.86 12.00
C ALA A 351 -10.57 -19.03 12.12
N VAL A 352 -10.90 -20.15 11.47
CA VAL A 352 -10.03 -21.33 11.38
C VAL A 352 -8.82 -21.01 10.52
N GLN A 353 -7.62 -21.31 11.03
CA GLN A 353 -6.38 -21.01 10.33
C GLN A 353 -5.97 -22.15 9.38
N LEU A 354 -5.94 -21.87 8.08
CA LEU A 354 -5.46 -22.79 7.04
C LEU A 354 -4.04 -22.40 6.63
N LEU A 355 -3.07 -23.26 6.95
CA LEU A 355 -1.65 -22.97 6.73
C LEU A 355 -0.83 -24.22 6.42
N THR A 356 0.41 -24.01 5.98
CA THR A 356 1.34 -25.12 5.78
C THR A 356 1.96 -25.56 7.11
N ALA A 357 2.25 -26.85 7.25
CA ALA A 357 2.91 -27.41 8.45
C ALA A 357 4.25 -26.70 8.80
N HIS A 358 4.97 -26.15 7.80
CA HIS A 358 6.20 -25.39 8.03
C HIS A 358 5.93 -24.06 8.75
N ARG A 359 4.88 -23.34 8.33
CA ARG A 359 4.48 -22.05 8.91
C ARG A 359 3.86 -22.22 10.30
N ALA A 360 3.43 -23.42 10.66
CA ALA A 360 2.88 -23.71 11.98
C ALA A 360 3.93 -23.72 13.11
N LYS A 361 5.24 -23.77 12.79
CA LYS A 361 6.29 -23.80 13.82
C LYS A 361 6.22 -22.57 14.72
N GLY A 362 6.10 -22.82 16.03
CA GLY A 362 5.99 -21.76 17.06
C GLY A 362 4.56 -21.44 17.45
N LEU A 363 3.58 -21.80 16.62
CA LEU A 363 2.16 -21.62 16.90
C LEU A 363 1.57 -22.83 17.67
N GLU A 364 0.33 -22.69 18.14
CA GLU A 364 -0.44 -23.69 18.87
C GLU A 364 -1.95 -23.43 18.75
N TRP A 365 -2.75 -24.50 18.77
CA TRP A 365 -4.21 -24.47 18.68
C TRP A 365 -4.79 -25.58 19.54
N ASP A 366 -6.03 -25.41 19.99
CA ASP A 366 -6.76 -26.45 20.72
C ASP A 366 -7.05 -27.67 19.84
N VAL A 367 -7.43 -27.42 18.58
CA VAL A 367 -7.76 -28.44 17.57
C VAL A 367 -6.89 -28.25 16.33
N VAL A 368 -6.25 -29.33 15.88
CA VAL A 368 -5.44 -29.32 14.66
C VAL A 368 -5.85 -30.46 13.74
N ALA A 369 -6.20 -30.12 12.50
CA ALA A 369 -6.44 -31.08 11.43
C ALA A 369 -5.24 -31.16 10.48
N CYS A 370 -4.76 -32.37 10.23
CA CYS A 370 -3.70 -32.71 9.28
C CYS A 370 -4.29 -33.61 8.19
N PRO A 371 -4.90 -33.03 7.13
CA PRO A 371 -5.38 -33.78 5.98
C PRO A 371 -4.25 -34.19 5.04
N ASP A 372 -4.58 -35.03 4.07
CA ASP A 372 -3.71 -35.57 3.03
C ASP A 372 -2.45 -36.26 3.56
N LEU A 373 -2.61 -37.05 4.64
CA LEU A 373 -1.63 -38.03 5.11
C LEU A 373 -1.64 -39.27 4.20
N THR A 374 -1.50 -39.02 2.91
CA THR A 374 -1.52 -40.01 1.84
C THR A 374 -0.09 -40.35 1.40
N ALA A 375 0.15 -41.61 1.05
CA ALA A 375 1.47 -42.07 0.60
C ALA A 375 2.04 -41.17 -0.51
N LYS A 376 3.33 -40.83 -0.41
CA LYS A 376 4.07 -39.93 -1.32
C LYS A 376 3.65 -38.45 -1.29
N VAL A 377 2.62 -38.07 -0.54
CA VAL A 377 2.26 -36.66 -0.32
C VAL A 377 2.90 -36.17 0.97
N PHE A 378 2.52 -36.77 2.10
CA PHE A 378 3.12 -36.48 3.40
C PHE A 378 3.37 -37.80 4.18
N PRO A 379 4.63 -38.29 4.24
CA PRO A 379 5.86 -37.66 3.75
C PRO A 379 6.00 -37.65 2.23
N THR A 380 6.62 -36.59 1.68
CA THR A 380 6.98 -36.56 0.27
C THR A 380 8.21 -37.44 -0.01
N THR A 381 8.26 -38.02 -1.20
CA THR A 381 9.40 -38.81 -1.70
C THR A 381 10.14 -38.10 -2.84
N THR A 382 9.71 -36.89 -3.19
CA THR A 382 10.27 -36.13 -4.30
C THR A 382 11.52 -35.39 -3.83
N LEU A 383 12.69 -35.85 -4.26
CA LEU A 383 13.94 -35.13 -4.05
C LEU A 383 13.90 -33.81 -4.82
N ARG A 384 14.07 -32.70 -4.10
CA ARG A 384 14.29 -31.37 -4.69
C ARG A 384 15.65 -30.88 -4.23
N GLY A 385 16.35 -30.16 -5.10
CA GLY A 385 17.62 -29.54 -4.74
C GLY A 385 18.77 -30.53 -4.56
N ASN A 386 18.94 -31.51 -5.46
CA ASN A 386 20.12 -32.37 -5.48
C ASN A 386 21.19 -31.79 -6.42
N TRP A 387 22.37 -31.45 -5.87
CA TRP A 387 23.50 -30.82 -6.58
C TRP A 387 24.08 -31.68 -7.69
N THR A 388 23.92 -33.02 -7.63
CA THR A 388 24.34 -33.91 -8.73
C THR A 388 23.46 -33.81 -9.98
N SER A 389 22.30 -33.14 -9.88
CA SER A 389 21.30 -33.00 -10.94
C SER A 389 20.87 -31.55 -11.22
N SER A 390 21.31 -30.59 -10.40
CA SER A 390 20.92 -29.18 -10.50
C SER A 390 22.12 -28.27 -10.22
N GLY A 391 22.44 -27.40 -11.18
CA GLY A 391 23.52 -26.41 -11.05
C GLY A 391 23.21 -25.26 -10.08
N ALA A 392 21.96 -25.12 -9.63
CA ALA A 392 21.56 -24.10 -8.66
C ALA A 392 21.84 -24.48 -7.20
N VAL A 393 22.34 -25.70 -6.94
CA VAL A 393 22.55 -26.22 -5.59
C VAL A 393 24.03 -26.37 -5.32
N LEU A 394 24.50 -25.79 -4.22
CA LEU A 394 25.90 -25.93 -3.80
C LEU A 394 26.23 -27.40 -3.50
N PRO A 395 27.35 -27.94 -4.04
CA PRO A 395 27.80 -29.29 -3.72
C PRO A 395 27.95 -29.53 -2.22
N GLY A 396 27.45 -30.69 -1.74
CA GLY A 396 27.47 -31.06 -0.33
C GLY A 396 28.82 -30.83 0.39
N PRO A 397 29.96 -31.26 -0.19
CA PRO A 397 31.29 -31.06 0.40
C PRO A 397 31.74 -29.60 0.56
N LEU A 398 31.13 -28.66 -0.17
CA LEU A 398 31.45 -27.23 -0.09
C LEU A 398 30.58 -26.48 0.93
N ARG A 399 29.59 -27.14 1.53
CA ARG A 399 28.73 -26.54 2.54
C ARG A 399 29.38 -26.57 3.92
N GLY A 400 29.09 -25.57 4.76
CA GLY A 400 29.59 -25.53 6.14
C GLY A 400 29.05 -26.66 7.03
N ASP A 401 27.92 -27.26 6.66
CA ASP A 401 27.28 -28.39 7.33
C ASP A 401 27.57 -29.73 6.62
N ALA A 402 28.66 -29.85 5.85
CA ALA A 402 28.98 -31.02 5.03
C ALA A 402 28.93 -32.36 5.77
N VAL A 403 29.21 -32.38 7.08
CA VAL A 403 29.16 -33.58 7.94
C VAL A 403 27.75 -34.17 8.08
N ASP A 404 26.71 -33.34 7.93
CA ASP A 404 25.30 -33.76 8.03
C ASP A 404 24.67 -34.07 6.68
N GLN A 405 25.39 -33.78 5.60
CA GLN A 405 24.90 -33.90 4.25
C GLN A 405 25.16 -35.30 3.70
N PRO A 406 24.27 -35.83 2.83
CA PRO A 406 24.54 -37.05 2.08
C PRO A 406 25.88 -36.96 1.33
N VAL A 407 26.72 -37.99 1.44
CA VAL A 407 28.06 -38.00 0.87
C VAL A 407 28.06 -38.78 -0.44
N LEU A 408 28.66 -38.20 -1.49
CA LEU A 408 28.94 -38.93 -2.73
C LEU A 408 30.27 -39.67 -2.57
N GLY A 409 30.20 -40.97 -2.27
CA GLY A 409 31.39 -41.78 -1.98
C GLY A 409 32.25 -42.12 -3.19
N SER A 410 31.64 -42.29 -4.37
CA SER A 410 32.34 -42.57 -5.63
C SER A 410 31.62 -41.89 -6.80
N TYR A 411 32.39 -41.54 -7.85
CA TYR A 411 31.91 -40.85 -9.05
C TYR A 411 31.51 -41.82 -10.18
N ASP A 412 31.03 -43.00 -9.82
CA ASP A 412 30.52 -44.02 -10.72
C ASP A 412 29.00 -44.17 -10.59
N LYS A 413 28.40 -45.03 -11.43
CA LYS A 413 26.96 -45.25 -11.43
C LYS A 413 26.44 -45.75 -10.07
N GLN A 414 27.22 -46.59 -9.38
CA GLN A 414 26.85 -47.13 -8.08
C GLN A 414 26.91 -46.04 -7.00
N GLY A 415 27.99 -45.26 -6.94
CA GLY A 415 28.13 -44.16 -6.00
C GLY A 415 27.03 -43.11 -6.13
N LEU A 416 26.62 -42.79 -7.37
CA LEU A 416 25.49 -41.89 -7.59
C LEU A 416 24.16 -42.48 -7.10
N ALA A 417 23.93 -43.79 -7.32
CA ALA A 417 22.73 -44.46 -6.83
C ALA A 417 22.67 -44.50 -5.30
N ASP A 418 23.80 -44.79 -4.64
CA ASP A 418 23.93 -44.79 -3.19
C ASP A 418 23.72 -43.39 -2.61
N HIS A 419 24.28 -42.37 -3.25
CA HIS A 419 24.06 -40.97 -2.86
C HIS A 419 22.58 -40.58 -2.97
N VAL A 420 21.90 -40.93 -4.07
CA VAL A 420 20.46 -40.67 -4.22
C VAL A 420 19.66 -41.37 -3.13
N GLN A 421 20.04 -42.58 -2.72
CA GLN A 421 19.39 -43.28 -1.62
C GLN A 421 19.63 -42.56 -0.29
N GLN A 422 20.86 -42.13 0.01
CA GLN A 422 21.16 -41.33 1.20
C GLN A 422 20.38 -40.01 1.23
N CYS A 423 20.18 -39.36 0.08
CA CYS A 423 19.32 -38.17 -0.03
C CYS A 423 17.86 -38.48 0.31
N ARG A 424 17.35 -39.65 -0.09
CA ARG A 424 15.98 -40.07 0.27
C ARG A 424 15.84 -40.34 1.75
N ASP A 425 16.79 -41.05 2.34
CA ASP A 425 16.81 -41.31 3.78
C ASP A 425 16.93 -40.01 4.59
N HIS A 426 17.69 -39.04 4.08
CA HIS A 426 17.77 -37.69 4.66
C HIS A 426 16.43 -36.95 4.55
N LEU A 427 15.80 -36.95 3.37
CA LEU A 427 14.47 -36.33 3.17
C LEU A 427 13.40 -36.96 4.07
N GLU A 428 13.40 -38.28 4.24
CA GLU A 428 12.46 -38.97 5.13
C GLU A 428 12.58 -38.48 6.58
N ARG A 429 13.82 -38.27 7.07
CA ARG A 429 14.06 -37.69 8.40
C ARG A 429 13.54 -36.26 8.50
N GLU A 430 13.79 -35.43 7.49
CA GLU A 430 13.26 -34.05 7.44
C GLU A 430 11.72 -34.04 7.46
N GLU A 431 11.08 -34.90 6.70
CA GLU A 431 9.61 -35.01 6.67
C GLU A 431 9.06 -35.54 8.01
N ARG A 432 9.79 -36.42 8.70
CA ARG A 432 9.42 -36.88 10.05
C ARG A 432 9.56 -35.78 11.10
N ARG A 433 10.57 -34.90 10.99
CA ARG A 433 10.64 -33.67 11.81
C ARG A 433 9.44 -32.76 11.54
N LEU A 434 9.04 -32.61 10.28
CA LEU A 434 7.86 -31.83 9.91
C LEU A 434 6.56 -32.44 10.46
N GLY A 435 6.39 -33.75 10.38
CA GLY A 435 5.26 -34.47 10.99
C GLY A 435 5.22 -34.28 12.50
N TYR A 436 6.36 -34.44 13.19
CA TYR A 436 6.48 -34.16 14.62
C TYR A 436 6.08 -32.72 14.97
N VAL A 437 6.55 -31.72 14.20
CA VAL A 437 6.13 -30.32 14.39
C VAL A 437 4.63 -30.18 14.22
N ALA A 438 4.03 -30.71 13.16
CA ALA A 438 2.60 -30.61 12.89
C ALA A 438 1.74 -31.23 14.01
N PHE A 439 2.05 -32.45 14.44
CA PHE A 439 1.25 -33.17 15.43
C PHE A 439 1.37 -32.58 16.84
N THR A 440 2.49 -31.93 17.15
CA THR A 440 2.71 -31.24 18.43
C THR A 440 2.11 -29.84 18.50
N ARG A 441 1.42 -29.38 17.44
CA ARG A 441 0.70 -28.10 17.46
C ARG A 441 -0.64 -28.18 18.21
N ALA A 442 -1.23 -29.37 18.29
CA ALA A 442 -2.49 -29.61 18.97
C ALA A 442 -2.32 -29.58 20.50
N ARG A 443 -3.18 -28.84 21.21
CA ARG A 443 -3.29 -28.93 22.67
C ARG A 443 -4.17 -30.10 23.09
N PHE A 444 -5.33 -30.29 22.44
CA PHE A 444 -6.35 -31.27 22.86
C PHE A 444 -6.74 -32.28 21.79
N LEU A 445 -6.99 -31.85 20.55
CA LEU A 445 -7.50 -32.74 19.51
C LEU A 445 -6.63 -32.69 18.25
N LEU A 446 -6.16 -33.86 17.80
CA LEU A 446 -5.48 -34.03 16.53
C LEU A 446 -6.36 -34.85 15.57
N ILE A 447 -6.75 -34.25 14.46
CA ILE A 447 -7.53 -34.90 13.41
C ILE A 447 -6.55 -35.26 12.28
N GLY A 448 -6.39 -36.55 11.98
CA GLY A 448 -5.54 -37.02 10.88
C GLY A 448 -6.34 -37.75 9.82
N SER A 449 -6.21 -37.34 8.56
CA SER A 449 -6.92 -38.01 7.47
C SER A 449 -6.06 -38.23 6.24
N GLY A 450 -6.50 -39.16 5.39
CA GLY A 450 -5.96 -39.34 4.04
C GLY A 450 -6.98 -39.96 3.11
N HIS A 451 -6.60 -40.18 1.85
CA HIS A 451 -7.51 -40.67 0.83
C HIS A 451 -6.86 -41.61 -0.19
N TRP A 452 -7.69 -42.42 -0.86
CA TRP A 452 -7.21 -43.28 -1.94
C TRP A 452 -7.06 -42.59 -3.30
N TRP A 453 -7.95 -41.64 -3.64
CA TRP A 453 -7.99 -40.92 -4.92
C TRP A 453 -7.90 -39.39 -4.76
N GLY A 454 -6.73 -38.82 -5.06
CA GLY A 454 -6.52 -37.37 -5.17
C GLY A 454 -7.06 -36.81 -6.48
N ALA A 455 -7.08 -35.48 -6.62
CA ALA A 455 -7.73 -34.80 -7.74
C ALA A 455 -7.22 -35.24 -9.13
N THR A 456 -5.92 -35.41 -9.31
CA THR A 456 -5.29 -35.59 -10.64
C THR A 456 -4.66 -36.96 -10.87
N GLN A 457 -4.63 -37.82 -9.86
CA GLN A 457 -3.82 -39.04 -9.91
C GLN A 457 -4.43 -40.16 -10.75
N LYS A 458 -3.58 -40.90 -11.48
CA LYS A 458 -4.01 -42.03 -12.33
C LYS A 458 -4.09 -43.37 -11.59
N LYS A 459 -3.42 -43.51 -10.45
CA LYS A 459 -3.39 -44.72 -9.61
C LYS A 459 -3.75 -44.36 -8.17
N PRO A 460 -4.43 -45.25 -7.43
CA PRO A 460 -4.79 -44.96 -6.06
C PRO A 460 -3.52 -44.99 -5.19
N ARG A 461 -3.46 -44.07 -4.22
CA ARG A 461 -2.40 -44.02 -3.21
C ARG A 461 -2.97 -44.49 -1.87
N GLY A 462 -2.19 -45.21 -1.07
CA GLY A 462 -2.65 -45.70 0.23
C GLY A 462 -2.43 -44.67 1.35
N PRO A 463 -2.80 -45.03 2.60
CA PRO A 463 -2.41 -44.26 3.77
C PRO A 463 -0.88 -44.07 3.80
N SER A 464 -0.41 -42.93 4.31
CA SER A 464 1.01 -42.73 4.57
C SER A 464 1.43 -43.44 5.86
N VAL A 465 2.75 -43.53 6.07
CA VAL A 465 3.30 -44.03 7.34
C VAL A 465 2.80 -43.23 8.53
N PHE A 466 2.59 -41.92 8.39
CA PHE A 466 2.04 -41.10 9.46
C PHE A 466 0.59 -41.45 9.77
N LEU A 467 -0.24 -41.66 8.75
CA LEU A 467 -1.63 -42.04 8.96
C LEU A 467 -1.75 -43.42 9.64
N GLU A 468 -0.87 -44.36 9.29
CA GLU A 468 -0.80 -45.67 9.96
C GLU A 468 -0.31 -45.58 11.40
N GLU A 469 0.65 -44.71 11.71
CA GLU A 469 1.11 -44.44 13.08
C GLU A 469 -0.02 -43.80 13.93
N LEU A 470 -0.73 -42.82 13.38
CA LEU A 470 -1.89 -42.20 14.04
C LEU A 470 -2.98 -43.24 14.31
N ARG A 471 -3.27 -44.11 13.32
CA ARG A 471 -4.23 -45.20 13.48
C ARG A 471 -3.82 -46.16 14.59
N SER A 472 -2.56 -46.60 14.59
CA SER A 472 -2.04 -47.53 15.59
C SER A 472 -2.13 -46.94 17.00
N HIS A 473 -1.86 -45.63 17.13
CA HIS A 473 -2.00 -44.92 18.39
C HIS A 473 -3.46 -44.80 18.85
N ALA A 474 -4.38 -44.51 17.93
CA ALA A 474 -5.81 -44.48 18.21
C ALA A 474 -6.32 -45.86 18.69
N GLU A 475 -5.96 -46.95 17.98
CA GLU A 475 -6.32 -48.33 18.34
C GLU A 475 -5.72 -48.76 19.70
N ALA A 476 -4.59 -48.18 20.11
CA ALA A 476 -3.96 -48.40 21.41
C ALA A 476 -4.59 -47.60 22.57
N GLY A 477 -5.70 -46.88 22.34
CA GLY A 477 -6.42 -46.11 23.35
C GLY A 477 -6.07 -44.62 23.41
N GLY A 478 -5.28 -44.12 22.45
CA GLY A 478 -4.97 -42.70 22.29
C GLY A 478 -6.04 -41.87 21.57
N GLY A 479 -7.11 -42.52 21.09
CA GLY A 479 -8.25 -41.87 20.44
C GLY A 479 -9.11 -42.86 19.66
N GLN A 480 -9.60 -42.46 18.48
CA GLN A 480 -10.56 -43.24 17.70
C GLN A 480 -10.28 -43.26 16.19
N VAL A 481 -10.62 -44.38 15.56
CA VAL A 481 -10.63 -44.55 14.11
C VAL A 481 -12.08 -44.50 13.65
N GLU A 482 -12.50 -43.38 13.05
CA GLU A 482 -13.90 -43.19 12.64
C GLU A 482 -14.22 -43.91 11.33
N LEU A 483 -13.28 -43.86 10.38
CA LEU A 483 -13.47 -44.41 9.04
C LEU A 483 -12.17 -45.00 8.53
N TRP A 484 -12.26 -46.19 7.93
CA TRP A 484 -11.13 -46.77 7.21
C TRP A 484 -11.59 -47.39 5.89
N ALA A 485 -11.63 -46.57 4.83
CA ALA A 485 -12.08 -47.02 3.52
C ALA A 485 -11.16 -48.12 2.97
N PRO A 486 -11.73 -49.24 2.45
CA PRO A 486 -10.93 -50.27 1.81
C PRO A 486 -10.30 -49.74 0.53
N ARG A 487 -9.23 -50.40 0.07
CA ARG A 487 -8.59 -50.06 -1.20
C ARG A 487 -9.64 -50.11 -2.34
N PRO A 488 -9.80 -49.03 -3.13
CA PRO A 488 -10.80 -48.96 -4.17
C PRO A 488 -10.61 -50.05 -5.22
N ALA A 489 -11.70 -50.73 -5.58
CA ALA A 489 -11.70 -51.74 -6.63
C ALA A 489 -11.68 -51.12 -8.04
N GLN A 490 -12.05 -49.84 -8.18
CA GLN A 490 -12.06 -49.18 -9.48
C GLN A 490 -10.62 -49.04 -10.02
N ALA A 491 -10.44 -49.29 -11.32
CA ALA A 491 -9.14 -49.13 -11.98
C ALA A 491 -8.81 -47.66 -12.36
N ARG A 492 -9.81 -46.77 -12.34
CA ARG A 492 -9.70 -45.36 -12.77
C ARG A 492 -10.20 -44.42 -11.68
N ASN A 493 -9.56 -43.26 -11.60
CA ASN A 493 -9.92 -42.21 -10.66
C ASN A 493 -11.29 -41.61 -11.02
N PRO A 494 -12.28 -41.64 -10.11
CA PRO A 494 -13.60 -41.07 -10.37
C PRO A 494 -13.55 -39.56 -10.63
N ALA A 495 -12.62 -38.82 -10.02
CA ALA A 495 -12.47 -37.37 -10.22
C ALA A 495 -12.06 -37.00 -11.66
N LEU A 496 -11.39 -37.90 -12.38
CA LEU A 496 -11.00 -37.67 -13.78
C LEU A 496 -12.12 -37.97 -14.78
N ALA A 497 -13.24 -38.56 -14.34
CA ALA A 497 -14.35 -38.92 -15.22
C ALA A 497 -15.27 -37.73 -15.54
N GLN A 498 -15.25 -36.68 -14.71
CA GLN A 498 -16.01 -35.45 -14.89
C GLN A 498 -15.06 -34.26 -14.80
N PRO A 499 -14.45 -33.81 -15.92
CA PRO A 499 -13.73 -32.55 -15.90
C PRO A 499 -14.68 -31.42 -15.52
N ALA A 500 -14.25 -30.54 -14.61
CA ALA A 500 -15.01 -29.35 -14.27
C ALA A 500 -15.14 -28.47 -15.52
N HIS A 501 -16.37 -28.30 -16.01
CA HIS A 501 -16.68 -27.39 -17.10
C HIS A 501 -17.22 -26.10 -16.51
N HIS A 502 -16.58 -24.97 -16.82
CA HIS A 502 -17.08 -23.65 -16.48
C HIS A 502 -17.64 -22.98 -17.73
N LEU A 503 -18.86 -22.48 -17.65
CA LEU A 503 -19.45 -21.67 -18.71
C LEU A 503 -18.80 -20.29 -18.71
N TRP A 504 -18.41 -19.82 -19.90
CA TRP A 504 -17.93 -18.47 -20.09
C TRP A 504 -18.67 -17.80 -21.27
N PRO A 505 -19.20 -16.57 -21.10
CA PRO A 505 -19.28 -15.81 -19.83
C PRO A 505 -20.11 -16.52 -18.76
N ALA A 506 -19.70 -16.42 -17.49
CA ALA A 506 -20.44 -17.03 -16.38
C ALA A 506 -21.84 -16.40 -16.31
N PRO A 507 -22.93 -17.17 -16.20
CA PRO A 507 -24.29 -16.61 -16.11
C PRO A 507 -24.43 -15.73 -14.87
N TYR A 508 -25.29 -14.72 -14.95
CA TYR A 508 -25.66 -13.97 -13.74
C TYR A 508 -26.52 -14.85 -12.83
N ASP A 509 -26.42 -14.63 -11.53
CA ASP A 509 -27.48 -15.06 -10.63
C ASP A 509 -28.74 -14.24 -10.93
N GLU A 510 -29.80 -14.92 -11.37
CA GLU A 510 -31.01 -14.28 -11.91
C GLU A 510 -31.67 -13.35 -10.88
N GLN A 511 -31.78 -13.77 -9.62
CA GLN A 511 -32.52 -12.99 -8.63
C GLN A 511 -31.77 -11.72 -8.17
N PRO A 512 -30.50 -11.79 -7.74
CA PRO A 512 -29.74 -10.58 -7.39
C PRO A 512 -29.57 -9.65 -8.60
N HIS A 513 -29.39 -10.20 -9.80
CA HIS A 513 -29.29 -9.39 -11.01
C HIS A 513 -30.59 -8.62 -11.31
N ALA A 514 -31.74 -9.30 -11.26
CA ALA A 514 -33.04 -8.66 -11.46
C ALA A 514 -33.31 -7.55 -10.44
N ARG A 515 -32.97 -7.78 -9.15
CA ARG A 515 -33.11 -6.75 -8.10
C ARG A 515 -32.22 -5.53 -8.37
N ARG A 516 -30.97 -5.74 -8.76
CA ARG A 516 -30.04 -4.64 -9.12
C ARG A 516 -30.53 -3.87 -10.34
N GLN A 517 -31.06 -4.56 -11.36
CA GLN A 517 -31.66 -3.90 -12.53
C GLN A 517 -32.89 -3.07 -12.16
N GLN A 518 -33.78 -3.58 -11.31
CA GLN A 518 -34.94 -2.83 -10.84
C GLN A 518 -34.53 -1.58 -10.07
N ALA A 519 -33.56 -1.70 -9.15
CA ALA A 519 -33.01 -0.56 -8.41
C ALA A 519 -32.38 0.48 -9.35
N ALA A 520 -31.57 0.04 -10.33
CA ALA A 520 -30.94 0.92 -11.32
C ALA A 520 -31.97 1.66 -12.17
N VAL A 521 -33.04 0.99 -12.61
CA VAL A 521 -34.14 1.62 -13.36
C VAL A 521 -34.83 2.70 -12.50
N GLY A 522 -35.06 2.42 -11.21
CA GLY A 522 -35.60 3.41 -10.27
C GLY A 522 -34.73 4.66 -10.20
N VAL A 523 -33.44 4.49 -9.90
CA VAL A 523 -32.47 5.59 -9.80
C VAL A 523 -32.38 6.41 -11.09
N LEU A 524 -32.29 5.75 -12.25
CA LEU A 524 -32.21 6.45 -13.54
C LEU A 524 -33.50 7.21 -13.88
N SER A 525 -34.67 6.67 -13.53
CA SER A 525 -35.96 7.33 -13.70
C SER A 525 -36.08 8.58 -12.81
N ASP A 526 -35.58 8.48 -11.57
CA ASP A 526 -35.56 9.59 -10.63
C ASP A 526 -34.60 10.69 -11.08
N LEU A 527 -33.39 10.33 -11.53
CA LEU A 527 -32.43 11.26 -12.12
C LEU A 527 -33.03 11.99 -13.34
N ALA A 528 -33.63 11.25 -14.29
CA ALA A 528 -34.27 11.85 -15.45
C ALA A 528 -35.47 12.74 -15.09
N SER A 529 -36.13 12.48 -13.96
CA SER A 529 -37.22 13.32 -13.46
C SER A 529 -36.70 14.61 -12.84
N LEU A 530 -35.64 14.55 -12.04
CA LEU A 530 -34.96 15.71 -11.49
C LEU A 530 -34.37 16.60 -12.59
N GLU A 531 -33.71 16.01 -13.59
CA GLU A 531 -33.16 16.74 -14.76
C GLU A 531 -34.27 17.45 -15.55
N ALA A 532 -35.45 16.85 -15.62
CA ALA A 532 -36.62 17.44 -16.25
C ALA A 532 -37.40 18.40 -15.33
N GLY A 533 -36.89 18.72 -14.14
CA GLY A 533 -37.52 19.62 -13.18
C GLY A 533 -38.81 19.09 -12.52
N ARG A 534 -39.04 17.77 -12.59
CA ARG A 534 -40.14 17.10 -11.89
C ARG A 534 -39.70 16.71 -10.48
N GLY A 535 -40.62 16.75 -9.54
CA GLY A 535 -40.38 16.24 -8.18
C GLY A 535 -40.20 14.71 -8.19
N LEU A 536 -39.51 14.20 -7.18
CA LEU A 536 -39.41 12.76 -6.93
C LEU A 536 -40.75 12.19 -6.47
N LEU A 537 -40.96 10.89 -6.71
CA LEU A 537 -42.08 10.17 -6.13
C LEU A 537 -41.92 10.15 -4.60
N ALA A 538 -43.04 10.20 -3.88
CA ALA A 538 -43.01 10.06 -2.43
C ALA A 538 -42.58 8.64 -2.06
N ASP A 539 -41.72 8.53 -1.04
CA ASP A 539 -41.28 7.23 -0.52
C ASP A 539 -42.49 6.40 -0.06
N ASP A 540 -42.59 5.18 -0.56
CA ASP A 540 -43.55 4.20 -0.04
C ASP A 540 -43.02 3.61 1.26
N VAL A 541 -43.21 4.36 2.35
CA VAL A 541 -42.83 3.95 3.70
C VAL A 541 -43.84 2.97 4.33
N ALA A 542 -44.93 2.64 3.62
CA ALA A 542 -45.97 1.75 4.10
C ALA A 542 -45.48 0.29 4.07
N GLY A 543 -45.10 -0.23 5.25
CA GLY A 543 -44.63 -1.61 5.41
C GLY A 543 -43.23 -1.73 6.00
N LEU A 544 -42.47 -0.62 6.09
CA LEU A 544 -41.18 -0.60 6.77
C LEU A 544 -41.36 -0.78 8.29
N SER A 545 -40.53 -1.66 8.87
CA SER A 545 -40.34 -1.82 10.30
C SER A 545 -39.77 -0.55 10.94
N ARG A 546 -39.81 -0.47 12.27
CA ARG A 546 -39.24 0.66 13.01
C ARG A 546 -37.75 0.85 12.72
N GLY A 547 -36.99 -0.25 12.70
CA GLY A 547 -35.55 -0.20 12.42
C GLY A 547 -35.24 0.29 11.01
N GLU A 548 -36.02 -0.14 10.01
CA GLU A 548 -35.85 0.32 8.63
C GLU A 548 -36.17 1.82 8.46
N ARG A 549 -37.14 2.35 9.22
CA ARG A 549 -37.43 3.79 9.21
C ARG A 549 -36.32 4.61 9.85
N GLU A 550 -35.81 4.17 11.00
CA GLU A 550 -34.67 4.83 11.68
C GLU A 550 -33.41 4.80 10.77
N GLN A 551 -33.22 3.71 10.03
CA GLN A 551 -32.16 3.57 9.04
C GLN A 551 -32.34 4.51 7.83
N LEU A 552 -33.55 4.63 7.30
CA LEU A 552 -33.87 5.54 6.20
C LEU A 552 -33.65 6.99 6.62
N GLU A 553 -34.17 7.41 7.78
CA GLU A 553 -33.94 8.75 8.33
C GLU A 553 -32.45 9.05 8.53
N ARG A 554 -31.65 8.04 8.88
CA ARG A 554 -30.19 8.19 8.96
C ARG A 554 -29.59 8.45 7.58
N TYR A 555 -29.96 7.66 6.58
CA TYR A 555 -29.48 7.86 5.21
C TYR A 555 -29.90 9.23 4.65
N ASP A 556 -31.12 9.69 4.90
CA ASP A 556 -31.57 11.02 4.47
C ASP A 556 -30.74 12.14 5.09
N ARG A 557 -30.45 12.03 6.41
CA ARG A 557 -29.59 13.00 7.10
C ARG A 557 -28.18 12.98 6.54
N GLU A 558 -27.58 11.81 6.34
CA GLU A 558 -26.23 11.66 5.80
C GLU A 558 -26.16 12.20 4.36
N ALA A 559 -27.11 11.85 3.50
CA ALA A 559 -27.19 12.35 2.14
C ALA A 559 -27.37 13.89 2.09
N ALA A 560 -28.21 14.46 2.96
CA ALA A 560 -28.38 15.90 3.05
C ALA A 560 -27.09 16.62 3.46
N LEU A 561 -26.33 16.04 4.40
CA LEU A 561 -25.03 16.57 4.83
C LEU A 561 -24.00 16.50 3.70
N LEU A 562 -23.86 15.34 3.04
CA LEU A 562 -22.93 15.16 1.92
C LEU A 562 -23.26 16.08 0.74
N LEU A 563 -24.55 16.24 0.41
CA LEU A 563 -24.99 17.18 -0.63
C LEU A 563 -24.76 18.64 -0.22
N ALA A 564 -24.87 18.97 1.06
CA ALA A 564 -24.57 20.32 1.55
C ALA A 564 -23.07 20.61 1.46
N GLU A 565 -22.22 19.65 1.85
CA GLU A 565 -20.76 19.72 1.72
C GLU A 565 -20.33 19.84 0.26
N GLU A 566 -20.91 19.03 -0.62
CA GLU A 566 -20.64 19.08 -2.06
C GLU A 566 -21.04 20.42 -2.68
N ARG A 567 -22.23 20.94 -2.32
CA ARG A 567 -22.66 22.28 -2.73
C ARG A 567 -21.72 23.35 -2.20
N HIS A 568 -21.22 23.20 -0.97
CA HIS A 568 -20.22 24.11 -0.40
C HIS A 568 -18.90 24.05 -1.17
N ALA A 569 -18.42 22.86 -1.54
CA ALA A 569 -17.22 22.70 -2.37
C ALA A 569 -17.41 23.30 -3.78
N ARG A 570 -18.58 23.10 -4.40
CA ARG A 570 -18.93 23.63 -5.74
C ARG A 570 -19.20 25.12 -5.77
N ARG A 571 -19.55 25.76 -4.64
CA ARG A 571 -19.79 27.21 -4.58
C ARG A 571 -18.59 28.01 -5.05
N GLY A 572 -17.41 27.41 -5.09
CA GLY A 572 -16.24 28.03 -5.68
C GLY A 572 -15.91 29.35 -4.98
N VAL A 573 -16.16 29.46 -3.68
CA VAL A 573 -15.69 30.56 -2.84
C VAL A 573 -14.91 29.92 -1.70
N ARG A 574 -13.64 30.30 -1.56
CA ARG A 574 -12.79 29.84 -0.47
C ARG A 574 -12.59 30.98 0.51
N ASP A 575 -13.09 30.82 1.73
CA ASP A 575 -12.82 31.76 2.81
C ASP A 575 -11.34 31.64 3.20
N VAL A 576 -10.58 32.72 3.06
CA VAL A 576 -9.17 32.75 3.43
C VAL A 576 -9.03 33.55 4.71
N GLU A 577 -8.69 32.86 5.81
CA GLU A 577 -8.39 33.54 7.06
C GLU A 577 -7.10 34.36 6.94
N LEU A 578 -7.19 35.64 7.28
CA LEU A 578 -6.01 36.51 7.33
C LEU A 578 -5.04 36.02 8.43
N PRO A 579 -3.70 36.06 8.19
CA PRO A 579 -2.71 35.70 9.18
C PRO A 579 -2.79 36.57 10.44
N THR A 580 -2.42 36.00 11.59
CA THR A 580 -2.37 36.72 12.87
C THR A 580 -1.29 37.81 12.89
N THR A 581 -0.27 37.68 12.04
CA THR A 581 0.81 38.65 11.82
C THR A 581 0.87 39.07 10.35
N LEU A 582 0.89 40.38 10.10
CA LEU A 582 1.00 40.97 8.76
C LEU A 582 2.21 41.89 8.71
N THR A 583 2.93 41.91 7.58
CA THR A 583 3.92 42.98 7.35
C THR A 583 3.22 44.28 6.92
N ALA A 584 3.85 45.43 7.14
CA ALA A 584 3.33 46.71 6.65
C ALA A 584 3.03 46.67 5.14
N SER A 585 3.91 46.05 4.35
CA SER A 585 3.69 45.85 2.91
C SER A 585 2.52 44.91 2.61
N GLN A 586 2.29 43.87 3.41
CA GLN A 586 1.12 43.00 3.26
C GLN A 586 -0.19 43.73 3.58
N LEU A 587 -0.19 44.62 4.58
CA LEU A 587 -1.34 45.46 4.92
C LEU A 587 -1.71 46.41 3.77
N LEU A 588 -0.71 47.06 3.16
CA LEU A 588 -0.92 47.93 2.00
C LEU A 588 -1.53 47.17 0.81
N ARG A 589 -1.03 45.96 0.56
CA ARG A 589 -1.53 45.11 -0.52
C ARG A 589 -2.94 44.61 -0.25
N LEU A 590 -3.25 44.28 1.01
CA LEU A 590 -4.60 43.92 1.43
C LEU A 590 -5.59 45.07 1.16
N GLN A 591 -5.20 46.32 1.43
CA GLN A 591 -6.07 47.47 1.15
C GLN A 591 -6.20 47.76 -0.34
N ALA A 592 -5.09 47.70 -1.09
CA ALA A 592 -5.09 48.03 -2.52
C ALA A 592 -5.92 47.04 -3.35
N ASP A 593 -5.79 45.74 -3.05
CA ASP A 593 -6.54 44.69 -3.73
C ASP A 593 -6.74 43.47 -2.80
N PRO A 594 -7.83 43.47 -2.00
CA PRO A 594 -8.13 42.38 -1.08
C PRO A 594 -8.26 41.03 -1.79
N ALA A 595 -8.89 41.01 -2.97
CA ALA A 595 -9.17 39.78 -3.72
C ALA A 595 -7.88 39.14 -4.24
N THR A 596 -6.95 39.93 -4.78
CA THR A 596 -5.64 39.43 -5.21
C THR A 596 -4.79 38.98 -4.02
N PHE A 597 -4.81 39.72 -2.91
CA PHE A 597 -4.08 39.33 -1.71
C PHE A 597 -4.54 37.97 -1.15
N ALA A 598 -5.86 37.76 -1.09
CA ALA A 598 -6.43 36.50 -0.61
C ALA A 598 -6.15 35.33 -1.58
N ARG A 599 -6.10 35.57 -2.91
CA ARG A 599 -5.65 34.56 -3.89
C ARG A 599 -4.20 34.11 -3.66
N GLU A 600 -3.30 35.05 -3.42
CA GLU A 600 -1.89 34.73 -3.15
C GLU A 600 -1.71 33.98 -1.82
N LEU A 601 -2.54 34.31 -0.83
CA LEU A 601 -2.53 33.62 0.45
C LEU A 601 -3.06 32.18 0.32
N ALA A 602 -4.08 31.97 -0.53
CA ALA A 602 -4.60 30.64 -0.85
C ALA A 602 -3.61 29.79 -1.68
N ARG A 603 -2.78 30.41 -2.53
CA ARG A 603 -1.77 29.73 -3.36
C ARG A 603 -0.47 30.55 -3.43
N PRO A 604 0.46 30.35 -2.48
CA PRO A 604 1.74 31.08 -2.47
C PRO A 604 2.59 30.69 -3.68
N LEU A 605 2.66 31.56 -4.69
CA LEU A 605 3.53 31.36 -5.85
C LEU A 605 4.90 32.03 -5.63
N PRO A 606 6.01 31.39 -6.05
CA PRO A 606 7.32 32.03 -6.02
C PRO A 606 7.32 33.27 -6.92
N ARG A 607 7.70 34.43 -6.37
CA ARG A 607 7.74 35.68 -7.12
C ARG A 607 9.02 35.74 -7.94
N ARG A 608 8.88 36.14 -9.21
CA ARG A 608 10.03 36.44 -10.07
C ARG A 608 10.82 37.61 -9.45
N PRO A 609 12.15 37.51 -9.30
CA PRO A 609 12.96 38.62 -8.79
C PRO A 609 12.85 39.82 -9.74
N VAL A 610 12.46 40.98 -9.21
CA VAL A 610 12.35 42.24 -9.99
C VAL A 610 13.61 43.07 -9.73
N ALA A 611 14.30 43.50 -10.79
CA ALA A 611 15.55 44.28 -10.69
C ALA A 611 15.40 45.54 -9.81
N ALA A 612 14.29 46.25 -9.93
CA ALA A 612 13.99 47.43 -9.11
C ALA A 612 13.93 47.15 -7.60
N ALA A 613 13.41 45.98 -7.19
CA ALA A 613 13.34 45.60 -5.78
C ALA A 613 14.74 45.28 -5.21
N ARG A 614 15.60 44.61 -5.99
CA ARG A 614 17.00 44.33 -5.63
C ARG A 614 17.82 45.62 -5.50
N ARG A 615 17.64 46.57 -6.43
CA ARG A 615 18.27 47.90 -6.39
C ARG A 615 17.88 48.68 -5.14
N GLY A 616 16.60 48.66 -4.79
CA GLY A 616 16.10 49.24 -3.53
C GLY A 616 16.84 48.67 -2.32
N THR A 617 16.93 47.34 -2.21
CA THR A 617 17.65 46.69 -1.10
C THR A 617 19.14 47.09 -1.03
N ARG A 618 19.84 47.15 -2.18
CA ARG A 618 21.26 47.59 -2.23
C ARG A 618 21.42 49.07 -1.83
N PHE A 619 20.47 49.93 -2.19
CA PHE A 619 20.47 51.33 -1.78
C PHE A 619 20.33 51.48 -0.25
N HIS A 620 19.37 50.77 0.38
CA HIS A 620 19.18 50.82 1.83
C HIS A 620 20.43 50.34 2.60
N ALA A 621 21.02 49.21 2.18
CA ALA A 621 22.25 48.69 2.76
C ALA A 621 23.43 49.66 2.66
N TRP A 622 23.52 50.41 1.55
CA TRP A 622 24.53 51.47 1.40
C TRP A 622 24.28 52.64 2.36
N VAL A 623 23.04 53.08 2.55
CA VAL A 623 22.76 54.19 3.49
C VAL A 623 23.04 53.78 4.94
N GLU A 624 22.73 52.53 5.35
CA GLU A 624 23.14 51.99 6.66
C GLU A 624 24.66 52.13 6.86
N THR A 625 25.42 51.73 5.83
CA THR A 625 26.89 51.83 5.84
C THR A 625 27.38 53.28 5.92
N LEU A 626 26.72 54.21 5.22
CA LEU A 626 27.05 55.63 5.23
C LEU A 626 26.99 56.24 6.64
N PHE A 627 26.01 55.83 7.44
CA PHE A 627 25.83 56.31 8.82
C PHE A 627 26.47 55.40 9.89
N GLY A 628 27.28 54.43 9.49
CA GLY A 628 28.11 53.61 10.38
C GLY A 628 27.39 52.43 11.04
N GLU A 629 26.18 52.07 10.59
CA GLU A 629 25.54 50.81 10.95
C GLU A 629 25.98 49.73 9.94
N ARG A 630 26.53 48.61 10.42
CA ARG A 630 26.88 47.49 9.55
C ARG A 630 25.65 46.61 9.33
N PRO A 631 25.20 46.39 8.08
CA PRO A 631 24.15 45.41 7.82
C PRO A 631 24.60 44.01 8.24
N LEU A 632 23.65 43.17 8.68
CA LEU A 632 23.90 41.80 9.15
C LEU A 632 24.27 40.81 8.03
N LEU A 633 24.03 41.17 6.77
CA LEU A 633 24.35 40.39 5.57
C LEU A 633 24.86 41.35 4.49
N ASP A 634 25.96 40.99 3.83
CA ASP A 634 26.48 41.76 2.69
C ASP A 634 25.63 41.44 1.44
N PRO A 635 25.14 42.41 0.66
CA PRO A 635 24.34 42.16 -0.55
C PRO A 635 25.00 41.20 -1.56
N ASP A 636 26.33 41.12 -1.56
CA ASP A 636 27.13 40.23 -2.42
C ASP A 636 27.15 38.77 -1.91
N GLU A 637 26.62 38.48 -0.72
CA GLU A 637 26.51 37.13 -0.12
C GLU A 637 25.15 36.44 -0.39
N LEU A 638 24.25 37.09 -1.16
CA LEU A 638 22.93 36.54 -1.48
C LEU A 638 22.96 35.60 -2.71
N PRO A 639 22.31 34.43 -2.66
CA PRO A 639 22.29 33.48 -3.78
C PRO A 639 21.62 34.10 -5.03
N GLY A 640 22.34 34.10 -6.16
CA GLY A 640 21.93 34.72 -7.43
C GLY A 640 22.52 36.11 -7.70
N ALA A 641 23.54 36.52 -6.95
CA ALA A 641 24.34 37.73 -7.18
C ALA A 641 25.31 37.62 -8.37
N GLU A 642 25.55 36.43 -8.93
CA GLU A 642 26.51 36.23 -10.03
C GLU A 642 25.93 36.56 -11.44
N ASP A 643 24.62 36.73 -11.57
CA ASP A 643 23.94 37.03 -12.84
C ASP A 643 23.76 38.55 -13.08
N GLU A 644 24.84 39.32 -12.94
CA GLU A 644 24.82 40.78 -13.02
C GLU A 644 24.86 41.35 -14.45
N GLY A 645 24.15 42.47 -14.65
CA GLY A 645 24.29 43.33 -15.83
C GLY A 645 24.76 44.72 -15.43
N PHE A 646 25.77 45.25 -16.14
CA PHE A 646 26.40 46.57 -15.94
C PHE A 646 25.45 47.79 -15.84
N ALA A 647 24.17 47.63 -16.19
CA ALA A 647 23.17 48.70 -16.17
C ALA A 647 22.63 49.01 -14.76
N ASP A 648 22.56 48.03 -13.86
CA ASP A 648 21.96 48.23 -12.53
C ASP A 648 22.90 49.01 -11.58
N ASP A 649 24.21 48.78 -11.69
CA ASP A 649 25.22 49.47 -10.87
C ASP A 649 25.35 50.97 -11.21
N ALA A 650 25.27 51.33 -12.49
CA ALA A 650 25.32 52.71 -12.93
C ALA A 650 24.10 53.53 -12.48
N GLU A 651 22.98 52.86 -12.20
CA GLU A 651 21.77 53.50 -11.68
C GLU A 651 21.75 53.57 -10.16
N LEU A 652 22.32 52.56 -9.47
CA LEU A 652 22.59 52.62 -8.03
C LEU A 652 23.52 53.79 -7.67
N LEU A 653 24.62 53.98 -8.41
CA LEU A 653 25.54 55.12 -8.21
C LEU A 653 24.83 56.48 -8.33
N ARG A 654 23.93 56.61 -9.31
CA ARG A 654 23.11 57.83 -9.49
C ARG A 654 22.19 58.08 -8.29
N LEU A 655 21.59 57.02 -7.73
CA LEU A 655 20.77 57.14 -6.52
C LEU A 655 21.60 57.55 -5.29
N GLN A 656 22.82 57.02 -5.15
CA GLN A 656 23.75 57.41 -4.08
C GLN A 656 24.12 58.89 -4.18
N GLU A 657 24.52 59.36 -5.37
CA GLU A 657 24.83 60.77 -5.63
C GLU A 657 23.63 61.68 -5.36
N ALA A 658 22.43 61.28 -5.80
CA ALA A 658 21.21 62.05 -5.58
C ALA A 658 20.84 62.12 -4.09
N PHE A 659 20.98 61.02 -3.34
CA PHE A 659 20.75 61.01 -1.89
C PHE A 659 21.69 61.96 -1.16
N LEU A 660 22.98 61.99 -1.52
CA LEU A 660 23.99 62.86 -0.92
C LEU A 660 23.68 64.37 -1.11
N ALA A 661 22.88 64.72 -2.12
CA ALA A 661 22.43 66.08 -2.34
C ALA A 661 21.20 66.48 -1.48
N THR A 662 20.59 65.54 -0.77
CA THR A 662 19.39 65.80 0.05
C THR A 662 19.73 66.33 1.44
N PRO A 663 18.79 67.04 2.12
CA PRO A 663 18.97 67.46 3.51
C PRO A 663 19.18 66.30 4.50
N TYR A 664 18.81 65.07 4.13
CA TYR A 664 18.93 63.90 4.99
C TYR A 664 20.33 63.27 4.99
N ALA A 665 21.17 63.58 3.99
CA ALA A 665 22.54 63.08 3.92
C ALA A 665 23.46 63.62 5.03
N THR A 666 23.19 64.83 5.53
CA THR A 666 24.00 65.48 6.58
C THR A 666 23.32 65.48 7.95
N ARG A 667 22.08 64.98 8.04
CA ARG A 667 21.35 64.82 9.31
C ARG A 667 21.66 63.45 9.90
N ALA A 668 22.07 63.42 11.16
CA ALA A 668 22.26 62.16 11.88
C ALA A 668 20.88 61.55 12.21
N PRO A 669 20.55 60.35 11.70
CA PRO A 669 19.33 59.66 12.08
C PRO A 669 19.41 59.21 13.55
N HIS A 670 18.27 59.24 14.25
CA HIS A 670 18.15 58.65 15.58
C HIS A 670 18.20 57.11 15.50
N ARG A 671 17.52 56.54 14.50
CA ARG A 671 17.59 55.12 14.13
C ARG A 671 17.43 54.93 12.63
N LEU A 672 18.14 53.95 12.08
CA LEU A 672 17.91 53.41 10.73
C LEU A 672 17.27 52.03 10.83
N GLU A 673 16.49 51.65 9.81
CA GLU A 673 15.84 50.34 9.68
C GLU A 673 15.13 49.88 10.98
N ALA A 674 14.47 50.83 11.65
CA ALA A 674 13.95 50.63 12.99
C ALA A 674 12.83 49.57 12.98
N PRO A 675 13.01 48.39 13.61
CA PRO A 675 11.99 47.37 13.62
C PRO A 675 10.84 47.77 14.53
N PHE A 676 9.61 47.44 14.13
CA PHE A 676 8.44 47.69 14.95
C PHE A 676 7.45 46.51 14.95
N GLU A 677 6.67 46.45 16.03
CA GLU A 677 5.48 45.62 16.16
C GLU A 677 4.35 46.51 16.68
N LEU A 678 3.29 46.62 15.89
CA LEU A 678 2.12 47.43 16.20
C LEU A 678 0.91 46.51 16.38
N PRO A 679 0.38 46.35 17.60
CA PRO A 679 -0.87 45.64 17.81
C PRO A 679 -2.04 46.48 17.28
N LEU A 680 -2.80 45.95 16.33
CA LEU A 680 -3.91 46.65 15.68
C LEU A 680 -5.07 45.68 15.44
N ALA A 681 -6.26 46.01 15.96
CA ALA A 681 -7.49 45.22 15.79
C ALA A 681 -7.39 43.72 16.13
N GLY A 682 -6.56 43.34 17.11
CA GLY A 682 -6.36 41.94 17.52
C GLY A 682 -5.34 41.18 16.66
N ARG A 683 -4.63 41.85 15.74
CA ARG A 683 -3.53 41.33 14.93
C ARG A 683 -2.26 42.14 15.17
N THR A 684 -1.11 41.61 14.77
CA THR A 684 0.17 42.32 14.87
C THR A 684 0.67 42.74 13.49
N VAL A 685 0.87 44.04 13.28
CA VAL A 685 1.53 44.58 12.08
C VAL A 685 3.01 44.79 12.38
N ARG A 686 3.89 44.15 11.61
CA ARG A 686 5.35 44.27 11.77
C ARG A 686 6.01 44.90 10.55
N GLY A 687 7.14 45.54 10.74
CA GLY A 687 7.91 46.12 9.65
C GLY A 687 9.20 46.78 10.11
N ARG A 688 9.82 47.51 9.20
CA ARG A 688 10.97 48.38 9.48
C ARG A 688 10.66 49.78 8.94
N ILE A 689 11.09 50.79 9.70
CA ILE A 689 11.03 52.19 9.29
C ILE A 689 12.43 52.57 8.83
N ASP A 690 12.57 53.06 7.60
CA ASP A 690 13.89 53.29 6.98
C ASP A 690 14.75 54.25 7.81
N ALA A 691 14.20 55.40 8.19
CA ALA A 691 14.90 56.34 9.06
C ALA A 691 13.95 57.09 9.99
N VAL A 692 14.44 57.37 11.21
CA VAL A 692 13.75 58.22 12.18
C VAL A 692 14.69 59.30 12.67
N TYR A 693 14.22 60.53 12.72
CA TYR A 693 14.96 61.69 13.19
C TYR A 693 14.31 62.29 14.43
N ASP A 694 15.13 62.66 15.42
CA ASP A 694 14.71 63.42 16.60
C ASP A 694 14.74 64.92 16.25
N LEU A 695 13.58 65.57 16.30
CA LEU A 695 13.46 67.00 16.00
C LEU A 695 13.61 67.88 17.26
N GLY A 696 13.78 67.28 18.43
CA GLY A 696 13.77 67.98 19.72
C GLY A 696 12.35 68.23 20.26
N ASP A 697 12.27 68.58 21.55
CA ASP A 697 11.02 68.90 22.27
C ASP A 697 9.94 67.80 22.21
N GLY A 698 10.37 66.53 22.09
CA GLY A 698 9.49 65.37 22.02
C GLY A 698 8.82 65.16 20.67
N ARG A 699 9.27 65.86 19.61
CA ARG A 699 8.82 65.67 18.23
C ARG A 699 9.76 64.79 17.43
N TRP A 700 9.20 63.98 16.54
CA TRP A 700 9.94 63.01 15.72
C TRP A 700 9.57 63.19 14.24
N GLU A 701 10.48 62.84 13.33
CA GLU A 701 10.20 62.72 11.88
C GLU A 701 10.52 61.29 11.44
N VAL A 702 9.51 60.53 10.98
CA VAL A 702 9.72 59.24 10.31
C VAL A 702 9.84 59.47 8.80
N VAL A 703 10.84 58.88 8.18
CA VAL A 703 11.13 59.06 6.75
C VAL A 703 11.22 57.70 6.07
N ASP A 704 10.52 57.54 4.95
CA ASP A 704 10.60 56.38 4.06
C ASP A 704 11.23 56.81 2.73
N TRP A 705 12.23 56.06 2.27
CA TRP A 705 13.03 56.38 1.08
C TRP A 705 12.54 55.60 -0.13
N LYS A 706 12.13 56.34 -1.17
CA LYS A 706 11.67 55.76 -2.44
C LYS A 706 12.74 55.87 -3.51
N THR A 707 13.18 54.72 -4.02
CA THR A 707 14.18 54.61 -5.09
C THR A 707 13.55 54.53 -6.50
N GLY A 708 12.22 54.38 -6.60
CA GLY A 708 11.45 54.36 -7.85
C GLY A 708 10.66 55.65 -8.11
N ALA A 709 10.08 55.77 -9.32
CA ALA A 709 9.32 56.95 -9.77
C ALA A 709 7.80 56.87 -9.52
N GLU A 710 7.32 55.84 -8.81
CA GLU A 710 5.91 55.66 -8.50
C GLU A 710 5.51 56.47 -7.25
N SER A 711 4.33 57.10 -7.26
CA SER A 711 3.77 57.78 -6.09
C SER A 711 3.48 56.79 -4.97
N ALA A 712 4.01 57.04 -3.78
CA ALA A 712 3.85 56.16 -2.63
C ALA A 712 2.48 56.33 -1.96
N ASP A 713 1.93 55.25 -1.39
CA ASP A 713 0.66 55.29 -0.66
C ASP A 713 0.87 55.93 0.73
N PRO A 714 0.20 57.06 1.06
CA PRO A 714 0.30 57.70 2.38
C PRO A 714 -0.05 56.78 3.55
N LEU A 715 -0.79 55.69 3.33
CA LEU A 715 -1.09 54.71 4.38
C LEU A 715 0.18 54.09 4.98
N GLN A 716 1.24 53.90 4.19
CA GLN A 716 2.50 53.35 4.68
C GLN A 716 3.09 54.25 5.79
N LEU A 717 3.10 55.56 5.57
CA LEU A 717 3.53 56.54 6.57
C LEU A 717 2.60 56.59 7.77
N ALA A 718 1.29 56.38 7.58
CA ALA A 718 0.35 56.28 8.70
C ALA A 718 0.68 55.11 9.64
N VAL A 719 1.03 53.94 9.07
CA VAL A 719 1.47 52.77 9.84
C VAL A 719 2.79 53.07 10.57
N TYR A 720 3.77 53.65 9.89
CA TYR A 720 5.08 53.96 10.50
C TYR A 720 4.98 55.01 11.60
N ARG A 721 4.16 56.05 11.39
CA ARG A 721 3.86 57.09 12.39
C ARG A 721 3.26 56.49 13.65
N LEU A 722 2.22 55.66 13.51
CA LEU A 722 1.59 54.99 14.66
C LEU A 722 2.54 54.01 15.33
N ALA A 723 3.30 53.24 14.55
CA ALA A 723 4.27 52.29 15.08
C ALA A 723 5.34 52.99 15.91
N TRP A 724 5.91 54.09 15.41
CA TRP A 724 6.90 54.86 16.14
C TRP A 724 6.29 55.52 17.38
N ALA A 725 5.13 56.19 17.23
CA ALA A 725 4.43 56.82 18.34
C ALA A 725 4.11 55.82 19.47
N HIS A 726 3.70 54.59 19.11
CA HIS A 726 3.47 53.50 20.04
C HIS A 726 4.77 53.04 20.74
N LEU A 727 5.86 52.90 19.98
CA LEU A 727 7.16 52.45 20.47
C LEU A 727 7.80 53.42 21.47
N VAL A 728 7.76 54.73 21.19
CA VAL A 728 8.30 55.78 22.08
C VAL A 728 7.26 56.39 23.03
N ARG A 729 6.00 55.93 22.96
CA ARG A 729 4.87 56.32 23.82
C ARG A 729 4.56 57.83 23.78
N VAL A 730 4.46 58.39 22.58
CA VAL A 730 4.04 59.78 22.34
C VAL A 730 2.72 59.82 21.60
N ASP A 731 2.07 61.00 21.56
CA ASP A 731 0.91 61.22 20.70
C ASP A 731 1.34 61.10 19.23
N PRO A 732 0.60 60.39 18.35
CA PRO A 732 0.90 60.34 16.92
C PRO A 732 1.05 61.70 16.24
N LEU A 733 0.42 62.76 16.76
CA LEU A 733 0.59 64.14 16.29
C LEU A 733 1.97 64.73 16.58
N ALA A 734 2.75 64.12 17.49
CA ALA A 734 4.14 64.48 17.75
C ALA A 734 5.12 63.81 16.77
N VAL A 735 4.63 63.00 15.83
CA VAL A 735 5.45 62.30 14.83
C VAL A 735 5.07 62.78 13.43
N ASP A 736 5.91 63.65 12.86
CA ASP A 736 5.86 64.07 11.46
C ASP A 736 6.27 62.87 10.57
N ALA A 737 5.69 62.73 9.37
CA ALA A 737 6.03 61.64 8.45
C ALA A 737 6.31 62.17 7.04
N ALA A 738 7.33 61.63 6.36
CA ALA A 738 7.72 62.10 5.04
C ALA A 738 8.18 60.98 4.10
N PHE A 739 7.89 61.13 2.81
CA PHE A 739 8.55 60.38 1.75
C PHE A 739 9.72 61.20 1.19
N LEU A 740 10.86 60.54 0.97
CA LEU A 740 11.96 61.08 0.18
C LEU A 740 12.06 60.30 -1.13
N TYR A 741 11.75 60.95 -2.24
CA TYR A 741 11.97 60.38 -3.57
C TYR A 741 13.43 60.64 -3.96
N VAL A 742 14.28 59.63 -3.78
CA VAL A 742 15.74 59.76 -3.82
C VAL A 742 16.24 60.24 -5.18
N SER A 743 15.63 59.77 -6.27
CA SER A 743 16.03 60.10 -7.63
C SER A 743 15.76 61.57 -8.01
N THR A 744 14.72 62.20 -7.43
CA THR A 744 14.35 63.59 -7.70
C THR A 744 14.77 64.56 -6.60
N GLY A 745 15.07 64.05 -5.40
CA GLY A 745 15.34 64.85 -4.20
C GLY A 745 14.09 65.50 -3.61
N GLU A 746 12.90 65.14 -4.08
CA GLU A 746 11.63 65.67 -3.61
C GLU A 746 11.25 65.09 -2.24
N ILE A 747 10.81 65.97 -1.33
CA ILE A 747 10.38 65.58 0.02
C ILE A 747 8.89 65.89 0.17
N GLU A 748 8.09 64.85 0.31
CA GLU A 748 6.65 64.96 0.52
C GLU A 748 6.36 64.78 2.02
N ARG A 749 5.89 65.83 2.70
CA ARG A 749 5.61 65.81 4.15
C ARG A 749 4.13 65.68 4.43
N HIS A 750 3.78 64.79 5.36
CA HIS A 750 2.42 64.54 5.81
C HIS A 750 2.34 64.72 7.34
N GLY A 751 1.57 65.72 7.78
CA GLY A 751 1.35 66.05 9.20
C GLY A 751 -0.03 65.60 9.71
N GLU A 752 -1.06 66.43 9.48
CA GLU A 752 -2.39 66.25 10.10
C GLU A 752 -3.39 65.38 9.30
N GLY A 753 -3.06 65.01 8.06
CA GLY A 753 -3.99 64.32 7.14
C GLY A 753 -3.84 62.80 7.03
N LEU A 754 -2.94 62.17 7.79
CA LEU A 754 -2.70 60.73 7.72
C LEU A 754 -3.72 59.94 8.56
N PRO A 755 -4.14 58.75 8.12
CA PRO A 755 -5.06 57.90 8.86
C PRO A 755 -4.64 57.60 10.31
N GLY A 756 -5.64 57.57 11.20
CA GLY A 756 -5.46 57.24 12.62
C GLY A 756 -5.61 55.76 12.94
N GLU A 757 -5.39 55.38 14.21
CA GLU A 757 -5.47 53.98 14.66
C GLU A 757 -6.85 53.35 14.37
N ARG A 758 -7.93 54.10 14.52
CA ARG A 758 -9.29 53.62 14.26
C ARG A 758 -9.54 53.30 12.78
N GLU A 759 -9.00 54.11 11.88
CA GLU A 759 -9.16 53.95 10.43
C GLU A 759 -8.33 52.77 9.93
N LEU A 760 -7.09 52.65 10.42
CA LEU A 760 -6.24 51.49 10.13
C LEU A 760 -6.82 50.20 10.72
N ALA A 761 -7.44 50.25 11.91
CA ALA A 761 -8.12 49.10 12.51
C ALA A 761 -9.35 48.64 11.73
N GLN A 762 -10.01 49.51 10.95
CA GLN A 762 -11.13 49.12 10.09
C GLN A 762 -10.69 48.27 8.90
N LEU A 763 -9.48 48.52 8.35
CA LEU A 763 -8.92 47.73 7.25
C LEU A 763 -8.68 46.25 7.61
N LEU A 764 -8.56 45.95 8.90
CA LEU A 764 -8.29 44.61 9.42
C LEU A 764 -9.55 43.86 9.90
N ARG A 765 -10.72 44.51 9.85
CA ARG A 765 -12.00 43.91 10.28
C ARG A 765 -12.78 43.40 9.06
N GLY A 766 -12.50 42.17 8.65
CA GLY A 766 -13.28 41.45 7.64
C GLY A 766 -12.68 40.08 7.29
N THR A 767 -13.54 39.14 6.88
CA THR A 767 -13.16 37.96 6.08
C THR A 767 -13.08 38.41 4.62
N VAL A 768 -12.07 37.92 3.89
CA VAL A 768 -11.92 38.23 2.46
C VAL A 768 -12.32 36.98 1.68
N GLU A 769 -13.38 37.10 0.88
CA GLU A 769 -13.88 36.02 0.02
C GLU A 769 -13.11 36.00 -1.30
N VAL A 770 -12.80 34.81 -1.80
CA VAL A 770 -12.12 34.61 -3.09
C VAL A 770 -12.91 33.66 -3.97
N GLU A 771 -13.26 34.08 -5.18
CA GLU A 771 -13.81 33.19 -6.21
C GLU A 771 -12.74 32.19 -6.70
N ALA A 772 -13.03 30.90 -6.53
CA ALA A 772 -12.21 29.75 -6.87
C ALA A 772 -11.97 29.57 -8.38
N LEU A 773 -12.83 30.15 -9.23
CA LEU A 773 -12.62 30.16 -10.69
C LEU A 773 -11.34 30.90 -11.10
N THR A 774 -10.78 31.73 -10.21
CA THR A 774 -9.53 32.47 -10.44
C THR A 774 -8.27 31.77 -9.89
N LEU A 775 -8.40 30.56 -9.31
CA LEU A 775 -7.31 29.81 -8.68
C LEU A 775 -6.85 28.57 -9.48
N LEU A 776 -7.67 28.10 -10.44
CA LEU A 776 -7.28 27.13 -11.49
C LEU A 776 -6.48 27.84 -12.57
#